data_AF-A0A7R9D172-F1
#
_entry.id   AF-A0A7R9D172-F1
#
_cell.length_a   1.000
_cell.length_b   1.000
_cell.length_c   1.000
_cell.angle_alpha   90.00
_cell.angle_beta   90.00
_cell.angle_gamma   90.00
#
_symmetry.space_group_name_H-M   'P 1'
#
loop_
_entity.id
_entity.type
_entity.pdbx_description
1 polymer ?
#
loop_
_entity_poly.entity_id
_entity_poly.type
_entity_poly.pdbx_seq_one_letter_code
_entity_poly.pdbx_strand_id
1 'polypeptide(L)'
;MTAQAVKLAKHVGYENAGTVEFLADETGNFYFIEVNARLQVEHTVTEEITGIDLVQSQIRVAEGMTLPELGMTQDKIKPQGSAIQCRVTTEDPAKNFQPDTGRIEVFRSGEGMGIRLDGASAFAGAIISPYYDSLLVKVISHSGDLSAAASKMNRALREFRVRGVKTNIPFLLNVLENQKFLNGTVDTYFIDEHPELFQFQQSRNRAQKLLNYIGTVLVNGPSTPLATGLKPAEIHPHVPDVPLGLEPPRGFRHILQKEGPAGFAKAVRANKGLLLMDTTFRDAHQSLLATRVRTHDLLRISPYVAHNFNQLYSLENWGGATFDVALRFLHECPWERLEDMRKQIPNIPFQMLLRGANAVGYTNYPDNVVYKFCELSVQCGMDIFRVFDSLNYLPNLIVGMEAAGKAGGVVEAAISYTGDLSDPSRTKYNLKYYLNLADELVKAGTHIICIKDMAGLLKPAAARILISALRDKYPDLPIHIHTHDTAGAGVASMLACAESGADVVDVAVDSMSGMTSQPSMGAVVATLQGSKLDTGLDLKNVSEYSAYWEQTRTLYSPFECTTTMKSGNADVYLNEIPGGQYTNLQFQAYSLGLGDFFEDVKKAYREANILLGDIVKVTPSSKVVGDLAQFMVQNKLTAEEVFDKAEELSFPKSVVEFLQGFIGEPYLGYPEPFRSRVLKGMPRVTGRPGATLPPFDFAKFGSELKERHPHVEERDIVSAALYPQVTEDFLTFRESFGPVDKLDTRIFLTGPKVGEEFEVTIARGKTLGIKTLAMAEDLTPNGEREVFFEMNGQLRSVFIKDKEAVKELHIHPKAAKGVKGQVGAPMPGTVIDIKVAVGDKVEKGAALIVLSAMKMEMVVQAPISGIVKKLDVVPNMKLEGDDLLMTIE
;
A
#
# COMPACT_ATOMS: atom_id res chain seq x y z
N MET A 1 -26.91 55.36 -10.81
CA MET A 1 -27.31 54.22 -11.66
C MET A 1 -28.82 53.98 -11.68
N THR A 2 -29.46 53.53 -10.58
CA THR A 2 -30.90 53.16 -10.55
C THR A 2 -31.85 54.22 -11.11
N ALA A 3 -31.67 55.50 -10.74
CA ALA A 3 -32.48 56.60 -11.28
C ALA A 3 -32.35 56.77 -12.81
N GLN A 4 -31.16 56.50 -13.37
CA GLN A 4 -30.94 56.56 -14.82
C GLN A 4 -31.56 55.37 -15.55
N ALA A 5 -31.51 54.17 -14.95
CA ALA A 5 -32.23 53.01 -15.46
C ALA A 5 -33.74 53.27 -15.55
N VAL A 6 -34.33 53.84 -14.49
CA VAL A 6 -35.75 54.23 -14.48
C VAL A 6 -36.05 55.33 -15.50
N LYS A 7 -35.16 56.31 -15.66
CA LYS A 7 -35.31 57.37 -16.68
C LYS A 7 -35.35 56.78 -18.09
N LEU A 8 -34.44 55.86 -18.40
CA LEU A 8 -34.41 55.16 -19.68
C LEU A 8 -35.70 54.35 -19.90
N ALA A 9 -36.08 53.52 -18.93
CA ALA A 9 -37.28 52.69 -19.00
C ALA A 9 -38.55 53.54 -19.22
N LYS A 10 -38.70 54.67 -18.50
CA LYS A 10 -39.82 55.60 -18.69
C LYS A 10 -39.82 56.26 -20.06
N HIS A 11 -38.64 56.63 -20.58
CA HIS A 11 -38.53 57.30 -21.86
C HIS A 11 -39.02 56.42 -23.02
N VAL A 12 -38.76 55.11 -22.94
CA VAL A 12 -39.16 54.14 -23.97
C VAL A 12 -40.50 53.46 -23.70
N GLY A 13 -41.16 53.79 -22.58
CA GLY A 13 -42.40 53.11 -22.16
C GLY A 13 -42.20 51.61 -21.92
N TYR A 14 -41.10 51.24 -21.24
CA TYR A 14 -40.74 49.84 -21.01
C TYR A 14 -41.81 49.11 -20.18
N GLU A 15 -42.21 47.92 -20.64
CA GLU A 15 -43.20 47.06 -19.99
C GLU A 15 -42.57 45.73 -19.56
N ASN A 16 -43.16 45.10 -18.53
CA ASN A 16 -42.70 43.86 -17.92
C ASN A 16 -41.30 43.97 -17.25
N ALA A 17 -40.66 42.85 -16.90
CA ALA A 17 -39.34 42.85 -16.28
C ALA A 17 -38.22 43.04 -17.31
N GLY A 18 -37.15 43.73 -16.89
CA GLY A 18 -35.92 43.88 -17.66
C GLY A 18 -34.80 44.43 -16.79
N THR A 19 -33.56 44.25 -17.25
CA THR A 19 -32.36 44.74 -16.57
C THR A 19 -31.66 45.78 -17.44
N VAL A 20 -31.28 46.90 -16.85
CA VAL A 20 -30.38 47.87 -17.48
C VAL A 20 -28.99 47.69 -16.89
N GLU A 21 -28.01 47.43 -17.73
CA GLU A 21 -26.65 47.13 -17.31
C GLU A 21 -25.73 48.34 -17.49
N PHE A 22 -24.77 48.47 -16.56
CA PHE A 22 -23.77 49.52 -16.56
C PHE A 22 -22.40 48.93 -16.21
N LEU A 23 -21.34 49.48 -16.79
CA LEU A 23 -19.97 49.36 -16.26
C LEU A 23 -19.66 50.55 -15.38
N ALA A 24 -19.01 50.32 -14.24
CA ALA A 24 -18.57 51.38 -13.34
C ALA A 24 -17.04 51.35 -13.20
N ASP A 25 -16.42 52.53 -13.09
CA ASP A 25 -14.99 52.67 -12.85
C ASP A 25 -14.68 52.97 -11.37
N GLU A 26 -13.40 52.91 -11.00
CA GLU A 26 -12.91 53.16 -9.63
C GLU A 26 -13.14 54.60 -9.14
N THR A 27 -13.36 55.56 -10.06
CA THR A 27 -13.64 56.96 -9.72
C THR A 27 -15.13 57.21 -9.46
N GLY A 28 -15.98 56.19 -9.66
CA GLY A 28 -17.42 56.23 -9.46
C GLY A 28 -18.22 56.70 -10.68
N ASN A 29 -17.58 56.84 -11.85
CA ASN A 29 -18.34 57.03 -13.09
C ASN A 29 -18.99 55.72 -13.50
N PHE A 30 -20.11 55.80 -14.20
CA PHE A 30 -20.78 54.63 -14.75
C PHE A 30 -21.30 54.88 -16.16
N TYR A 31 -21.26 53.85 -16.98
CA TYR A 31 -21.52 53.89 -18.42
C TYR A 31 -22.55 52.82 -18.77
N PHE A 32 -23.61 53.22 -19.45
CA PHE A 32 -24.62 52.28 -19.96
C PHE A 32 -23.98 51.32 -20.97
N ILE A 33 -24.33 50.04 -20.89
CA ILE A 33 -23.89 49.03 -21.85
C ILE A 33 -25.05 48.43 -22.64
N GLU A 34 -26.06 47.89 -21.97
CA GLU A 34 -27.17 47.21 -22.63
C GLU A 34 -28.45 47.16 -21.78
N VAL A 35 -29.54 46.73 -22.42
CA VAL A 35 -30.80 46.37 -21.75
C VAL A 35 -31.13 44.92 -22.08
N ASN A 36 -31.22 44.09 -21.05
CA ASN A 36 -31.77 42.75 -21.17
C ASN A 36 -33.29 42.82 -21.05
N ALA A 37 -33.97 42.75 -22.20
CA ALA A 37 -35.43 42.90 -22.30
C ALA A 37 -36.22 41.65 -21.85
N ARG A 38 -35.77 41.00 -20.77
CA ARG A 38 -36.28 39.74 -20.22
C ARG A 38 -35.80 39.54 -18.80
N LEU A 39 -36.37 38.56 -18.11
CA LEU A 39 -35.83 38.09 -16.84
C LEU A 39 -34.42 37.52 -17.02
N GLN A 40 -33.53 37.83 -16.07
CA GLN A 40 -32.20 37.26 -16.00
C GLN A 40 -32.14 36.09 -15.04
N VAL A 41 -31.14 35.23 -15.21
CA VAL A 41 -31.01 34.01 -14.42
C VAL A 41 -30.70 34.31 -12.94
N GLU A 42 -30.06 35.44 -12.66
CA GLU A 42 -29.77 36.04 -11.35
C GLU A 42 -30.90 36.87 -10.74
N HIS A 43 -32.11 36.89 -11.32
CA HIS A 43 -33.25 37.58 -10.70
C HIS A 43 -33.48 37.18 -9.24
N THR A 44 -33.18 35.92 -8.91
CA THR A 44 -33.32 35.32 -7.58
C THR A 44 -32.61 36.11 -6.48
N VAL A 45 -31.41 36.69 -6.72
CA VAL A 45 -30.74 37.48 -5.67
C VAL A 45 -31.50 38.78 -5.37
N THR A 46 -32.17 39.35 -6.37
CA THR A 46 -33.03 40.52 -6.21
C THR A 46 -34.30 40.15 -5.44
N GLU A 47 -34.89 39.00 -5.73
CA GLU A 47 -36.06 38.50 -4.99
C GLU A 47 -35.74 38.30 -3.51
N GLU A 48 -34.61 37.66 -3.19
CA GLU A 48 -34.20 37.38 -1.81
C GLU A 48 -34.00 38.66 -0.97
N ILE A 49 -33.45 39.73 -1.55
CA ILE A 49 -33.23 40.98 -0.80
C ILE A 49 -34.46 41.89 -0.81
N THR A 50 -35.38 41.77 -1.75
CA THR A 50 -36.57 42.64 -1.82
C THR A 50 -37.84 42.00 -1.27
N GLY A 51 -37.88 40.68 -1.19
CA GLY A 51 -39.07 39.90 -0.87
C GLY A 51 -40.12 39.90 -2.00
N ILE A 52 -39.73 40.32 -3.22
CA ILE A 52 -40.63 40.42 -4.37
C ILE A 52 -40.39 39.23 -5.30
N ASP A 53 -41.44 38.47 -5.58
CA ASP A 53 -41.43 37.42 -6.62
C ASP A 53 -41.58 38.07 -8.00
N LEU A 54 -40.47 38.16 -8.72
CA LEU A 54 -40.38 38.81 -10.02
C LEU A 54 -41.08 37.96 -11.09
N VAL A 55 -41.01 36.64 -11.03
CA VAL A 55 -41.67 35.75 -12.01
C VAL A 55 -43.19 35.89 -11.93
N GLN A 56 -43.75 35.85 -10.72
CA GLN A 56 -45.16 36.08 -10.49
C GLN A 56 -45.57 37.49 -10.96
N SER A 57 -44.75 38.49 -10.66
CA SER A 57 -45.01 39.87 -11.06
C SER A 57 -45.07 40.04 -12.59
N GLN A 58 -44.17 39.40 -13.32
CA GLN A 58 -44.20 39.41 -14.79
C GLN A 58 -45.52 38.88 -15.35
N ILE A 59 -46.05 37.80 -14.76
CA ILE A 59 -47.33 37.21 -15.15
C ILE A 59 -48.47 38.18 -14.83
N ARG A 60 -48.51 38.74 -13.63
CA ARG A 60 -49.57 39.68 -13.23
C ARG A 60 -49.60 40.96 -14.06
N VAL A 61 -48.43 41.49 -14.40
CA VAL A 61 -48.32 42.65 -15.30
C VAL A 61 -48.82 42.28 -16.70
N ALA A 62 -48.50 41.09 -17.21
CA ALA A 62 -49.03 40.61 -18.48
C ALA A 62 -50.56 40.35 -18.45
N GLU A 63 -51.14 40.07 -17.27
CA GLU A 63 -52.60 40.02 -17.05
C GLU A 63 -53.24 41.43 -16.98
N GLY A 64 -52.44 42.50 -17.08
CA GLY A 64 -52.91 43.88 -17.08
C GLY A 64 -52.94 44.55 -15.70
N MET A 65 -52.44 43.91 -14.64
CA MET A 65 -52.32 44.54 -13.32
C MET A 65 -51.21 45.60 -13.32
N THR A 66 -51.47 46.73 -12.68
CA THR A 66 -50.48 47.80 -12.48
C THR A 66 -49.58 47.50 -11.27
N LEU A 67 -48.35 48.04 -11.25
CA LEU A 67 -47.43 47.86 -10.12
C LEU A 67 -48.02 48.30 -8.76
N PRO A 68 -48.77 49.41 -8.64
CA PRO A 68 -49.43 49.77 -7.38
C PRO A 68 -50.50 48.76 -6.92
N GLU A 69 -51.23 48.13 -7.84
CA GLU A 69 -52.19 47.06 -7.50
C GLU A 69 -51.50 45.80 -6.98
N LEU A 70 -50.26 45.56 -7.40
CA LEU A 70 -49.37 44.53 -6.86
C LEU A 70 -48.71 44.95 -5.54
N GLY A 71 -49.04 46.12 -5.00
CA GLY A 71 -48.45 46.67 -3.78
C GLY A 71 -47.02 47.20 -3.96
N MET A 72 -46.55 47.35 -5.20
CA MET A 72 -45.19 47.74 -5.53
C MET A 72 -45.10 49.23 -5.83
N THR A 73 -44.59 49.99 -4.86
CA THR A 73 -44.26 51.40 -5.01
C THR A 73 -42.81 51.64 -4.57
N GLN A 74 -42.11 52.56 -5.24
CA GLN A 74 -40.66 52.73 -5.07
C GLN A 74 -40.23 53.01 -3.62
N ASP A 75 -41.07 53.68 -2.84
CA ASP A 75 -40.86 54.01 -1.43
C ASP A 75 -40.91 52.78 -0.49
N LYS A 76 -41.62 51.72 -0.90
CA LYS A 76 -41.75 50.47 -0.15
C LYS A 76 -40.67 49.44 -0.49
N ILE A 77 -40.02 49.56 -1.65
CA ILE A 77 -38.99 48.62 -2.10
C ILE A 77 -37.67 48.98 -1.43
N LYS A 78 -37.24 48.17 -0.46
CA LYS A 78 -35.96 48.33 0.25
C LYS A 78 -35.20 47.01 0.27
N PRO A 79 -33.93 46.98 -0.14
CA PRO A 79 -33.12 45.77 0.00
C PRO A 79 -32.88 45.46 1.48
N GLN A 80 -33.04 44.19 1.86
CA GLN A 80 -32.78 43.65 3.18
C GLN A 80 -31.61 42.67 3.13
N GLY A 81 -30.49 43.08 3.73
CA GLY A 81 -29.29 42.27 3.81
C GLY A 81 -28.58 42.11 2.47
N SER A 82 -28.05 40.92 2.21
CA SER A 82 -27.31 40.60 0.99
C SER A 82 -27.64 39.18 0.52
N ALA A 83 -27.64 38.99 -0.79
CA ALA A 83 -27.80 37.68 -1.41
C ALA A 83 -26.67 37.41 -2.41
N ILE A 84 -26.26 36.15 -2.51
CA ILE A 84 -25.24 35.66 -3.44
C ILE A 84 -25.85 34.50 -4.22
N GLN A 85 -25.61 34.46 -5.53
CA GLN A 85 -25.92 33.31 -6.37
C GLN A 85 -24.63 32.68 -6.90
N CYS A 86 -24.51 31.37 -6.74
CA CYS A 86 -23.50 30.56 -7.41
C CYS A 86 -24.19 29.58 -8.36
N ARG A 87 -23.64 29.43 -9.58
CA ARG A 87 -24.08 28.39 -10.52
C ARG A 87 -23.16 27.20 -10.39
N VAL A 88 -23.70 26.08 -9.94
CA VAL A 88 -22.97 24.82 -9.93
C VAL A 88 -23.13 24.19 -11.31
N THR A 89 -22.01 24.00 -12.02
CA THR A 89 -21.95 23.49 -13.39
C THR A 89 -21.15 22.19 -13.47
N THR A 90 -21.18 21.51 -14.61
CA THR A 90 -20.28 20.36 -14.90
C THR A 90 -18.92 20.76 -15.44
N GLU A 91 -18.60 22.06 -15.52
CA GLU A 91 -17.31 22.55 -15.98
C GLU A 91 -16.20 22.13 -15.01
N ASP A 92 -15.11 21.55 -15.54
CA ASP A 92 -13.93 21.19 -14.76
C ASP A 92 -12.92 22.36 -14.77
N PRO A 93 -12.75 23.10 -13.66
CA PRO A 93 -11.83 24.22 -13.61
C PRO A 93 -10.36 23.79 -13.83
N ALA A 94 -10.01 22.53 -13.55
CA ALA A 94 -8.67 22.01 -13.81
C ALA A 94 -8.41 21.73 -15.31
N LYS A 95 -9.46 21.72 -16.14
CA LYS A 95 -9.41 21.57 -17.59
C LYS A 95 -9.93 22.82 -18.30
N ASN A 96 -9.61 23.99 -17.76
CA ASN A 96 -10.01 25.27 -18.32
C ASN A 96 -11.54 25.38 -18.54
N PHE A 97 -12.30 24.92 -17.53
CA PHE A 97 -13.77 24.91 -17.52
C PHE A 97 -14.43 24.13 -18.65
N GLN A 98 -13.77 23.11 -19.19
CA GLN A 98 -14.42 22.20 -20.14
C GLN A 98 -15.62 21.49 -19.45
N PRO A 99 -16.84 21.52 -20.04
CA PRO A 99 -18.00 20.81 -19.50
C PRO A 99 -17.78 19.30 -19.49
N ASP A 100 -17.94 18.68 -18.33
CA ASP A 100 -17.95 17.23 -18.18
C ASP A 100 -19.34 16.65 -18.50
N THR A 101 -19.36 15.41 -18.96
CA THR A 101 -20.59 14.70 -19.36
C THR A 101 -20.61 13.30 -18.80
N GLY A 102 -21.80 12.75 -18.63
CA GLY A 102 -21.96 11.40 -18.10
C GLY A 102 -23.11 11.27 -17.12
N ARG A 103 -23.17 10.11 -16.47
CA ARG A 103 -24.22 9.78 -15.50
C ARG A 103 -23.86 10.38 -14.14
N ILE A 104 -24.80 11.08 -13.51
CA ILE A 104 -24.67 11.50 -12.12
C ILE A 104 -24.89 10.28 -11.22
N GLU A 105 -23.85 9.84 -10.53
CA GLU A 105 -23.91 8.69 -9.60
C GLU A 105 -24.51 9.08 -8.25
N VAL A 106 -24.16 10.28 -7.77
CA VAL A 106 -24.62 10.82 -6.49
C VAL A 106 -24.96 12.29 -6.69
N PHE A 107 -26.12 12.71 -6.20
CA PHE A 107 -26.51 14.12 -6.13
C PHE A 107 -27.09 14.40 -4.76
N ARG A 108 -26.35 15.15 -3.94
CA ARG A 108 -26.82 15.66 -2.64
C ARG A 108 -26.68 17.16 -2.62
N SER A 109 -27.78 17.84 -2.35
CA SER A 109 -27.88 19.28 -2.15
C SER A 109 -27.38 19.71 -0.76
N GLY A 110 -26.81 20.92 -0.68
CA GLY A 110 -26.62 21.66 0.56
C GLY A 110 -27.83 22.54 0.83
N GLU A 111 -28.59 22.26 1.89
CA GLU A 111 -29.88 22.88 2.18
C GLU A 111 -29.87 23.59 3.54
N GLY A 112 -30.90 24.39 3.86
CA GLY A 112 -31.08 24.99 5.18
C GLY A 112 -31.47 26.47 5.14
N MET A 113 -31.59 27.07 6.32
CA MET A 113 -32.12 28.44 6.46
C MET A 113 -31.31 29.48 5.67
N GLY A 114 -32.00 30.22 4.80
CA GLY A 114 -31.41 31.22 3.91
C GLY A 114 -30.59 30.62 2.78
N ILE A 115 -30.88 29.37 2.39
CA ILE A 115 -30.45 28.77 1.12
C ILE A 115 -31.68 28.46 0.27
N ARG A 116 -31.67 28.96 -0.96
CA ARG A 116 -32.62 28.62 -2.01
C ARG A 116 -31.88 27.84 -3.11
N LEU A 117 -32.52 26.78 -3.60
CA LEU A 117 -31.99 25.93 -4.66
C LEU A 117 -32.97 25.93 -5.83
N ASP A 118 -32.48 26.41 -6.98
CA ASP A 118 -33.19 26.33 -8.24
C ASP A 118 -32.44 25.30 -9.10
N GLY A 119 -32.84 24.03 -9.00
CA GLY A 119 -32.23 22.90 -9.70
C GLY A 119 -32.66 22.79 -11.17
N ALA A 120 -31.73 22.38 -12.03
CA ALA A 120 -32.07 21.79 -13.33
C ALA A 120 -32.51 20.32 -13.13
N SER A 121 -32.57 19.53 -14.21
CA SER A 121 -32.83 18.07 -14.18
C SER A 121 -31.64 17.26 -13.62
N ALA A 122 -30.99 17.74 -12.56
CA ALA A 122 -29.85 17.12 -11.91
C ALA A 122 -30.31 16.29 -10.70
N PHE A 123 -30.38 14.97 -10.88
CA PHE A 123 -30.72 14.00 -9.84
C PHE A 123 -29.85 12.74 -10.01
N ALA A 124 -29.80 11.90 -8.98
CA ALA A 124 -29.05 10.64 -9.06
C ALA A 124 -29.60 9.75 -10.20
N GLY A 125 -28.72 9.34 -11.11
CA GLY A 125 -29.05 8.58 -12.32
C GLY A 125 -29.28 9.43 -13.57
N ALA A 126 -29.39 10.76 -13.47
CA ALA A 126 -29.52 11.63 -14.63
C ALA A 126 -28.27 11.57 -15.52
N ILE A 127 -28.45 11.64 -16.84
CA ILE A 127 -27.35 11.66 -17.82
C ILE A 127 -27.19 13.09 -18.31
N ILE A 128 -26.05 13.70 -18.03
CA ILE A 128 -25.68 15.02 -18.54
C ILE A 128 -25.20 14.88 -19.97
N SER A 129 -25.95 15.48 -20.90
CA SER A 129 -25.62 15.49 -22.32
C SER A 129 -24.72 16.67 -22.66
N PRO A 130 -23.89 16.57 -23.71
CA PRO A 130 -23.05 17.67 -24.19
C PRO A 130 -23.84 18.76 -24.95
N TYR A 131 -25.16 18.61 -25.12
CA TYR A 131 -25.93 19.44 -26.06
C TYR A 131 -26.55 20.70 -25.45
N TYR A 132 -26.53 20.83 -24.12
CA TYR A 132 -27.12 21.95 -23.38
C TYR A 132 -26.07 22.62 -22.50
N ASP A 133 -26.45 23.75 -21.91
CA ASP A 133 -25.65 24.38 -20.85
C ASP A 133 -25.41 23.39 -19.70
N SER A 134 -24.22 23.50 -19.10
CA SER A 134 -23.67 22.63 -18.06
C SER A 134 -24.27 22.87 -16.67
N LEU A 135 -25.27 23.74 -16.55
CA LEU A 135 -25.91 24.10 -15.28
C LEU A 135 -26.59 22.90 -14.61
N LEU A 136 -26.15 22.57 -13.40
CA LEU A 136 -26.79 21.57 -12.55
C LEU A 136 -27.81 22.20 -11.61
N VAL A 137 -27.40 23.24 -10.88
CA VAL A 137 -28.23 23.92 -9.87
C VAL A 137 -27.72 25.32 -9.63
N LYS A 138 -28.64 26.27 -9.46
CA LYS A 138 -28.32 27.59 -8.90
C LYS A 138 -28.50 27.51 -7.39
N VAL A 139 -27.46 27.87 -6.67
CA VAL A 139 -27.48 27.98 -5.21
C VAL A 139 -27.53 29.44 -4.86
N ILE A 140 -28.53 29.84 -4.09
CA ILE A 140 -28.71 31.22 -3.66
C ILE A 140 -28.65 31.24 -2.13
N SER A 141 -27.84 32.14 -1.58
CA SER A 141 -27.72 32.34 -0.14
C SER A 141 -28.14 33.75 0.24
N HIS A 142 -28.88 33.90 1.33
CA HIS A 142 -29.33 35.18 1.87
C HIS A 142 -28.99 35.33 3.36
N SER A 143 -28.51 36.51 3.74
CA SER A 143 -28.21 36.86 5.13
C SER A 143 -28.21 38.38 5.35
N GLY A 144 -27.93 38.81 6.58
CA GLY A 144 -27.89 40.22 6.98
C GLY A 144 -26.77 41.05 6.33
N ASP A 145 -25.69 40.41 5.89
CA ASP A 145 -24.57 41.04 5.19
C ASP A 145 -23.89 40.06 4.22
N LEU A 146 -22.98 40.57 3.40
CA LEU A 146 -22.27 39.80 2.36
C LEU A 146 -21.42 38.67 2.97
N SER A 147 -20.74 38.91 4.09
CA SER A 147 -19.87 37.91 4.73
C SER A 147 -20.68 36.73 5.27
N ALA A 148 -21.81 37.01 5.91
CA ALA A 148 -22.71 36.00 6.43
C ALA A 148 -23.42 35.24 5.30
N ALA A 149 -23.79 35.90 4.20
CA ALA A 149 -24.32 35.23 3.01
C ALA A 149 -23.26 34.31 2.38
N ALA A 150 -22.03 34.79 2.22
CA ALA A 150 -20.90 34.01 1.71
C ALA A 150 -20.59 32.81 2.61
N SER A 151 -20.65 32.96 3.94
CA SER A 151 -20.49 31.85 4.88
C SER A 151 -21.57 30.77 4.71
N LYS A 152 -22.85 31.18 4.55
CA LYS A 152 -23.95 30.24 4.26
C LYS A 152 -23.75 29.53 2.92
N MET A 153 -23.35 30.25 1.87
CA MET A 153 -23.04 29.69 0.55
C MET A 153 -21.90 28.69 0.63
N ASN A 154 -20.79 29.06 1.29
CA ASN A 154 -19.62 28.21 1.46
C ASN A 154 -20.00 26.88 2.13
N ARG A 155 -20.76 26.95 3.23
CA ARG A 155 -21.27 25.76 3.92
C ARG A 155 -22.19 24.91 3.03
N ALA A 156 -23.13 25.52 2.29
CA ALA A 156 -24.00 24.78 1.38
C ALA A 156 -23.20 24.07 0.26
N LEU A 157 -22.24 24.76 -0.38
CA LEU A 157 -21.38 24.18 -1.40
C LEU A 157 -20.45 23.08 -0.84
N ARG A 158 -19.99 23.18 0.40
CA ARG A 158 -19.23 22.11 1.09
C ARG A 158 -20.09 20.90 1.46
N GLU A 159 -21.39 21.06 1.61
CA GLU A 159 -22.34 19.97 1.85
C GLU A 159 -22.74 19.26 0.54
N PHE A 160 -22.69 19.97 -0.60
CA PHE A 160 -22.97 19.38 -1.90
C PHE A 160 -22.08 18.15 -2.17
N ARG A 161 -22.70 17.08 -2.66
CA ARG A 161 -21.98 15.90 -3.16
C ARG A 161 -22.51 15.55 -4.54
N VAL A 162 -21.72 15.88 -5.56
CA VAL A 162 -21.95 15.46 -6.94
C VAL A 162 -20.86 14.45 -7.32
N ARG A 163 -21.26 13.30 -7.86
CA ARG A 163 -20.37 12.23 -8.33
C ARG A 163 -20.81 11.75 -9.71
N GLY A 164 -19.90 11.13 -10.45
CA GLY A 164 -20.07 10.74 -11.86
C GLY A 164 -19.67 11.83 -12.86
N VAL A 165 -19.75 13.11 -12.48
CA VAL A 165 -19.24 14.25 -13.27
C VAL A 165 -18.43 15.20 -12.38
N LYS A 166 -17.48 15.93 -12.96
CA LYS A 166 -16.78 17.05 -12.32
C LYS A 166 -17.71 18.25 -12.16
N THR A 167 -17.33 19.16 -11.24
CA THR A 167 -18.08 20.39 -10.99
C THR A 167 -17.14 21.55 -10.69
N ASN A 168 -17.62 22.77 -10.91
CA ASN A 168 -16.92 24.01 -10.58
C ASN A 168 -16.93 24.38 -9.08
N ILE A 169 -17.52 23.56 -8.20
CA ILE A 169 -17.61 23.83 -6.75
C ILE A 169 -16.28 24.22 -6.10
N PRO A 170 -15.14 23.54 -6.36
CA PRO A 170 -13.87 23.92 -5.74
C PRO A 170 -13.44 25.35 -6.08
N PHE A 171 -13.68 25.81 -7.30
CA PHE A 171 -13.41 27.18 -7.72
C PHE A 171 -14.33 28.18 -6.99
N LEU A 172 -15.63 27.88 -6.90
CA LEU A 172 -16.58 28.73 -6.19
C LEU A 172 -16.22 28.89 -4.70
N LEU A 173 -15.75 27.82 -4.06
CA LEU A 173 -15.28 27.88 -2.67
C LEU A 173 -14.07 28.80 -2.50
N ASN A 174 -13.10 28.73 -3.43
CA ASN A 174 -11.94 29.62 -3.41
C ASN A 174 -12.35 31.10 -3.55
N VAL A 175 -13.33 31.41 -4.42
CA VAL A 175 -13.87 32.76 -4.58
C VAL A 175 -14.52 33.26 -3.27
N LEU A 176 -15.33 32.42 -2.63
CA LEU A 176 -16.05 32.76 -1.40
C LEU A 176 -15.12 32.91 -0.18
N GLU A 177 -13.88 32.44 -0.26
CA GLU A 177 -12.86 32.56 0.79
C GLU A 177 -11.88 33.71 0.54
N ASN A 178 -11.89 34.31 -0.66
CA ASN A 178 -11.03 35.42 -1.02
C ASN A 178 -11.47 36.73 -0.33
N GLN A 179 -10.51 37.41 0.29
CA GLN A 179 -10.78 38.63 1.06
C GLN A 179 -11.28 39.81 0.20
N LYS A 180 -10.85 39.94 -1.06
CA LYS A 180 -11.36 41.00 -1.95
C LYS A 180 -12.84 40.79 -2.26
N PHE A 181 -13.25 39.55 -2.50
CA PHE A 181 -14.66 39.21 -2.72
C PHE A 181 -15.50 39.50 -1.47
N LEU A 182 -15.05 39.06 -0.29
CA LEU A 182 -15.77 39.27 0.98
C LEU A 182 -15.90 40.75 1.37
N ASN A 183 -14.95 41.59 0.96
CA ASN A 183 -14.99 43.03 1.18
C ASN A 183 -15.75 43.80 0.09
N GLY A 184 -16.25 43.12 -0.95
CA GLY A 184 -16.95 43.74 -2.07
C GLY A 184 -16.06 44.62 -2.97
N THR A 185 -14.73 44.47 -2.87
CA THR A 185 -13.74 45.24 -3.64
C THR A 185 -13.27 44.40 -4.83
N VAL A 186 -14.16 44.18 -5.79
CA VAL A 186 -13.90 43.37 -6.99
C VAL A 186 -14.28 44.14 -8.25
N ASP A 187 -13.56 43.88 -9.33
CA ASP A 187 -13.84 44.36 -10.67
C ASP A 187 -13.97 43.17 -11.65
N THR A 188 -14.10 43.46 -12.94
CA THR A 188 -14.25 42.44 -13.98
C THR A 188 -12.98 41.63 -14.24
N TYR A 189 -11.81 42.09 -13.80
CA TYR A 189 -10.51 41.39 -13.93
C TYR A 189 -10.18 40.52 -12.72
N PHE A 190 -10.98 40.57 -11.66
CA PHE A 190 -10.74 39.84 -10.42
C PHE A 190 -10.35 38.37 -10.62
N ILE A 191 -11.03 37.61 -11.49
CA ILE A 191 -10.68 36.19 -11.69
C ILE A 191 -9.33 36.04 -12.40
N ASP A 192 -9.06 36.88 -13.41
CA ASP A 192 -7.84 36.82 -14.23
C ASP A 192 -6.58 37.21 -13.43
N GLU A 193 -6.73 38.10 -12.45
CA GLU A 193 -5.63 38.60 -11.62
C GLU A 193 -5.30 37.73 -10.39
N HIS A 194 -6.12 36.72 -10.10
CA HIS A 194 -6.00 35.90 -8.88
C HIS A 194 -5.82 34.42 -9.23
N PRO A 195 -4.63 34.01 -9.73
CA PRO A 195 -4.35 32.64 -10.16
C PRO A 195 -4.44 31.62 -9.01
N GLU A 196 -4.36 32.06 -7.76
CA GLU A 196 -4.58 31.21 -6.58
C GLU A 196 -6.00 30.62 -6.52
N LEU A 197 -7.00 31.25 -7.17
CA LEU A 197 -8.36 30.72 -7.27
C LEU A 197 -8.40 29.37 -8.00
N PHE A 198 -7.38 29.07 -8.80
CA PHE A 198 -7.23 27.84 -9.57
C PHE A 198 -6.42 26.74 -8.86
N GLN A 199 -6.01 26.99 -7.62
CA GLN A 199 -5.32 25.99 -6.79
C GLN A 199 -6.35 25.17 -6.00
N PHE A 200 -6.67 23.98 -6.51
CA PHE A 200 -7.70 23.12 -5.94
C PHE A 200 -7.12 22.04 -5.02
N GLN A 201 -7.73 21.85 -3.85
CA GLN A 201 -7.44 20.68 -3.02
C GLN A 201 -8.05 19.41 -3.64
N GLN A 202 -7.21 18.42 -3.95
CA GLN A 202 -7.70 17.14 -4.45
C GLN A 202 -8.48 16.36 -3.39
N SER A 203 -9.72 15.98 -3.71
CA SER A 203 -10.52 15.09 -2.87
C SER A 203 -9.93 13.68 -2.85
N ARG A 204 -9.61 13.16 -1.66
CA ARG A 204 -9.03 11.81 -1.47
C ARG A 204 -9.97 10.65 -1.84
N ASN A 205 -11.29 10.90 -1.89
CA ASN A 205 -12.35 9.94 -2.28
C ASN A 205 -12.25 8.52 -1.66
N ARG A 206 -11.75 8.40 -0.42
CA ARG A 206 -11.38 7.11 0.20
C ARG A 206 -12.52 6.09 0.24
N ALA A 207 -13.74 6.53 0.51
CA ALA A 207 -14.91 5.64 0.59
C ALA A 207 -15.24 4.99 -0.76
N GLN A 208 -15.28 5.77 -1.85
CA GLN A 208 -15.52 5.24 -3.20
C GLN A 208 -14.43 4.24 -3.61
N LYS A 209 -13.17 4.56 -3.30
CA LYS A 209 -12.04 3.66 -3.61
C LYS A 209 -12.16 2.31 -2.88
N LEU A 210 -12.60 2.31 -1.62
CA LEU A 210 -12.88 1.08 -0.89
C LEU A 210 -14.04 0.30 -1.49
N LEU A 211 -15.15 0.95 -1.86
CA LEU A 211 -16.26 0.28 -2.57
C LEU A 211 -15.79 -0.31 -3.90
N ASN A 212 -14.91 0.37 -4.63
CA ASN A 212 -14.31 -0.14 -5.86
C ASN A 212 -13.47 -1.39 -5.61
N TYR A 213 -12.70 -1.44 -4.52
CA TYR A 213 -11.94 -2.63 -4.13
C TYR A 213 -12.87 -3.80 -3.78
N ILE A 214 -13.86 -3.55 -2.92
CA ILE A 214 -14.84 -4.56 -2.50
C ILE A 214 -15.59 -5.11 -3.72
N GLY A 215 -16.04 -4.23 -4.62
CA GLY A 215 -16.66 -4.61 -5.89
C GLY A 215 -15.72 -5.43 -6.78
N THR A 216 -14.43 -5.06 -6.85
CA THR A 216 -13.41 -5.82 -7.58
C THR A 216 -13.27 -7.24 -7.03
N VAL A 217 -13.23 -7.41 -5.71
CA VAL A 217 -13.13 -8.72 -5.08
C VAL A 217 -14.40 -9.56 -5.29
N LEU A 218 -15.57 -8.94 -5.24
CA LEU A 218 -16.85 -9.61 -5.51
C LEU A 218 -16.95 -10.15 -6.95
N VAL A 219 -16.53 -9.34 -7.94
CA VAL A 219 -16.63 -9.69 -9.37
C VAL A 219 -15.50 -10.61 -9.82
N ASN A 220 -14.27 -10.32 -9.43
CA ASN A 220 -13.07 -10.97 -9.97
C ASN A 220 -12.41 -11.96 -9.00
N GLY A 221 -12.95 -12.11 -7.79
CA GLY A 221 -12.35 -12.91 -6.72
C GLY A 221 -11.20 -12.21 -5.99
N PRO A 222 -10.51 -12.92 -5.08
CA PRO A 222 -9.42 -12.40 -4.26
C PRO A 222 -8.35 -11.69 -5.07
N SER A 223 -8.01 -10.45 -4.68
CA SER A 223 -6.87 -9.73 -5.28
C SER A 223 -5.54 -10.31 -4.83
N THR A 224 -5.49 -10.84 -3.61
CA THR A 224 -4.34 -11.61 -3.09
C THR A 224 -4.50 -13.08 -3.52
N PRO A 225 -3.51 -13.66 -4.23
CA PRO A 225 -3.57 -15.08 -4.60
C PRO A 225 -3.64 -15.98 -3.36
N LEU A 226 -4.67 -16.80 -3.29
CA LEU A 226 -4.85 -17.79 -2.22
C LEU A 226 -3.96 -19.01 -2.47
N ALA A 227 -3.39 -19.59 -1.42
CA ALA A 227 -2.46 -20.72 -1.55
C ALA A 227 -3.19 -22.08 -1.55
N THR A 228 -4.38 -22.15 -0.96
CA THR A 228 -5.20 -23.36 -0.86
C THR A 228 -6.67 -23.04 -1.13
N GLY A 229 -7.50 -24.09 -1.30
CA GLY A 229 -8.95 -23.95 -1.46
C GLY A 229 -9.72 -23.70 -0.15
N LEU A 230 -9.02 -23.64 1.01
CA LEU A 230 -9.66 -23.30 2.27
C LEU A 230 -10.16 -21.85 2.24
N LYS A 231 -11.28 -21.59 2.92
CA LYS A 231 -11.86 -20.25 3.01
C LYS A 231 -11.56 -19.62 4.36
N PRO A 232 -11.40 -18.29 4.45
CA PRO A 232 -11.36 -17.59 5.73
C PRO A 232 -12.61 -17.90 6.56
N ALA A 233 -12.45 -18.03 7.88
CA ALA A 233 -13.58 -18.21 8.78
C ALA A 233 -14.50 -16.96 8.83
N GLU A 234 -15.77 -17.19 9.14
CA GLU A 234 -16.78 -16.13 9.33
C GLU A 234 -16.93 -15.79 10.81
N ILE A 235 -15.88 -15.16 11.36
CA ILE A 235 -15.83 -14.78 12.77
C ILE A 235 -15.24 -13.37 12.94
N HIS A 236 -15.54 -12.75 14.08
CA HIS A 236 -14.80 -11.59 14.58
C HIS A 236 -13.99 -12.04 15.80
N PRO A 237 -12.64 -12.16 15.69
CA PRO A 237 -11.83 -12.63 16.80
C PRO A 237 -12.04 -11.79 18.05
N HIS A 238 -12.23 -12.45 19.19
CA HIS A 238 -12.35 -11.79 20.49
C HIS A 238 -11.01 -11.22 20.93
N VAL A 239 -10.94 -9.90 21.10
CA VAL A 239 -9.76 -9.20 21.64
C VAL A 239 -9.88 -9.16 23.17
N PRO A 240 -8.90 -9.67 23.93
CA PRO A 240 -8.92 -9.57 25.39
C PRO A 240 -8.91 -8.11 25.87
N ASP A 241 -9.60 -7.86 26.98
CA ASP A 241 -9.72 -6.53 27.56
C ASP A 241 -8.39 -6.00 28.11
N VAL A 242 -8.21 -4.68 28.04
CA VAL A 242 -7.13 -3.97 28.69
C VAL A 242 -7.67 -2.80 29.51
N PRO A 243 -6.99 -2.38 30.59
CA PRO A 243 -7.41 -1.23 31.38
C PRO A 243 -7.51 0.03 30.51
N LEU A 244 -8.70 0.65 30.47
CA LEU A 244 -8.92 1.87 29.70
C LEU A 244 -8.25 3.08 30.37
N GLY A 245 -7.49 3.85 29.58
CA GLY A 245 -6.87 5.10 30.01
C GLY A 245 -5.64 4.96 30.90
N LEU A 246 -5.14 3.73 31.13
CA LEU A 246 -3.85 3.50 31.74
C LEU A 246 -2.77 3.35 30.66
N GLU A 247 -1.60 3.92 30.93
CA GLU A 247 -0.43 3.69 30.09
C GLU A 247 0.17 2.31 30.37
N PRO A 248 0.69 1.60 29.35
CA PRO A 248 1.37 0.33 29.54
C PRO A 248 2.53 0.41 30.55
N PRO A 249 2.78 -0.66 31.35
CA PRO A 249 3.90 -0.68 32.29
C PRO A 249 5.24 -0.47 31.58
N ARG A 250 6.23 0.09 32.28
CA ARG A 250 7.57 0.27 31.71
C ARG A 250 8.19 -1.09 31.38
N GLY A 251 8.82 -1.17 30.20
CA GLY A 251 9.56 -2.33 29.72
C GLY A 251 10.99 -1.98 29.34
N PHE A 252 11.70 -2.92 28.73
CA PHE A 252 13.09 -2.76 28.34
C PHE A 252 13.35 -1.59 27.37
N ARG A 253 12.34 -1.16 26.60
CA ARG A 253 12.49 0.00 25.70
C ARG A 253 12.78 1.29 26.46
N HIS A 254 12.26 1.42 27.68
CA HIS A 254 12.55 2.56 28.54
C HIS A 254 14.05 2.63 28.88
N ILE A 255 14.67 1.48 29.16
CA ILE A 255 16.11 1.39 29.42
C ILE A 255 16.89 1.77 28.17
N LEU A 256 16.51 1.22 27.01
CA LEU A 256 17.15 1.55 25.73
C LEU A 256 17.08 3.05 25.42
N GLN A 257 15.93 3.68 25.57
CA GLN A 257 15.77 5.12 25.31
C GLN A 257 16.59 5.99 26.26
N LYS A 258 16.77 5.55 27.50
CA LYS A 258 17.48 6.31 28.53
C LYS A 258 19.00 6.11 28.49
N GLU A 259 19.45 4.88 28.27
CA GLU A 259 20.84 4.45 28.45
C GLU A 259 21.52 4.02 27.14
N GLY A 260 20.78 4.03 26.03
CA GLY A 260 21.27 3.66 24.71
C GLY A 260 21.52 2.16 24.54
N PRO A 261 21.99 1.73 23.35
CA PRO A 261 22.19 0.32 23.01
C PRO A 261 23.10 -0.46 23.97
N ALA A 262 24.19 0.14 24.42
CA ALA A 262 25.11 -0.49 25.37
C ALA A 262 24.49 -0.66 26.77
N GLY A 263 23.72 0.33 27.24
CA GLY A 263 22.97 0.25 28.50
C GLY A 263 21.89 -0.84 28.45
N PHE A 264 21.18 -0.93 27.33
CA PHE A 264 20.23 -2.02 27.07
C PHE A 264 20.90 -3.40 27.12
N ALA A 265 22.00 -3.60 26.40
CA ALA A 265 22.72 -4.89 26.41
C ALA A 265 23.20 -5.27 27.83
N LYS A 266 23.69 -4.30 28.60
CA LYS A 266 24.06 -4.53 30.00
C LYS A 266 22.87 -4.93 30.88
N ALA A 267 21.71 -4.30 30.68
CA ALA A 267 20.50 -4.63 31.41
C ALA A 267 19.98 -6.05 31.07
N VAL A 268 20.07 -6.45 29.80
CA VAL A 268 19.74 -7.81 29.35
C VAL A 268 20.64 -8.83 30.05
N ARG A 269 21.96 -8.61 30.05
CA ARG A 269 22.91 -9.50 30.74
C ARG A 269 22.70 -9.56 32.26
N ALA A 270 22.28 -8.45 32.87
CA ALA A 270 22.03 -8.38 34.31
C ALA A 270 20.73 -9.06 34.74
N ASN A 271 19.84 -9.42 33.81
CA ASN A 271 18.61 -10.13 34.11
C ASN A 271 18.92 -11.54 34.64
N LYS A 272 18.27 -11.93 35.74
CA LYS A 272 18.54 -13.23 36.39
C LYS A 272 17.76 -14.39 35.77
N GLY A 273 16.59 -14.12 35.21
CA GLY A 273 15.75 -15.12 34.55
C GLY A 273 16.04 -15.23 33.06
N LEU A 274 15.33 -16.12 32.36
CA LEU A 274 15.35 -16.17 30.90
C LEU A 274 14.42 -15.10 30.33
N LEU A 275 14.94 -14.23 29.45
CA LEU A 275 14.08 -13.31 28.72
C LEU A 275 13.54 -13.98 27.45
N LEU A 276 12.35 -13.58 27.03
CA LEU A 276 11.72 -14.07 25.81
C LEU A 276 11.62 -12.96 24.77
N MET A 277 11.85 -13.32 23.50
CA MET A 277 11.47 -12.53 22.34
C MET A 277 10.24 -13.15 21.69
N ASP A 278 9.16 -12.38 21.53
CA ASP A 278 7.97 -12.84 20.80
C ASP A 278 8.15 -12.64 19.29
N THR A 279 8.02 -13.72 18.51
CA THR A 279 8.08 -13.71 17.03
C THR A 279 6.73 -13.74 16.35
N THR A 280 5.63 -13.73 17.12
CA THR A 280 4.26 -13.88 16.61
C THR A 280 3.92 -12.85 15.53
N PHE A 281 4.46 -11.64 15.62
CA PHE A 281 4.20 -10.54 14.70
C PHE A 281 5.04 -10.58 13.42
N ARG A 282 6.02 -11.50 13.30
CA ARG A 282 6.94 -11.61 12.17
C ARG A 282 7.19 -13.05 11.74
N ASP A 283 8.07 -13.78 12.43
CA ASP A 283 8.59 -15.06 11.93
C ASP A 283 7.56 -16.19 12.01
N ALA A 284 6.68 -16.15 13.01
CA ALA A 284 5.67 -17.19 13.19
C ALA A 284 4.73 -17.29 12.00
N HIS A 285 4.10 -16.17 11.61
CA HIS A 285 3.22 -16.15 10.44
C HIS A 285 3.97 -16.18 9.11
N GLN A 286 5.25 -15.76 9.07
CA GLN A 286 6.11 -16.00 7.92
C GLN A 286 6.28 -17.50 7.64
N SER A 287 6.36 -18.31 8.69
CA SER A 287 6.56 -19.76 8.61
C SER A 287 5.24 -20.52 8.37
N LEU A 288 4.18 -20.13 9.09
CA LEU A 288 2.90 -20.86 9.11
C LEU A 288 1.89 -20.39 8.05
N LEU A 289 1.88 -19.09 7.73
CA LEU A 289 0.80 -18.43 6.99
C LEU A 289 1.32 -17.66 5.77
N ALA A 290 2.47 -18.05 5.23
CA ALA A 290 3.12 -17.38 4.10
C ALA A 290 3.25 -15.86 4.29
N THR A 291 3.49 -15.39 5.52
CA THR A 291 3.64 -13.96 5.88
C THR A 291 2.38 -13.12 5.65
N ARG A 292 1.19 -13.72 5.59
CA ARG A 292 -0.05 -13.01 5.20
C ARG A 292 -0.78 -12.28 6.31
N VAL A 293 -0.29 -12.34 7.55
CA VAL A 293 -0.92 -11.62 8.66
C VAL A 293 -0.85 -10.11 8.44
N ARG A 294 -2.03 -9.48 8.47
CA ARG A 294 -2.28 -8.07 8.13
C ARG A 294 -2.09 -7.14 9.31
N THR A 295 -1.80 -5.89 9.01
CA THR A 295 -1.68 -4.82 10.03
C THR A 295 -2.93 -4.71 10.90
N HIS A 296 -4.12 -4.89 10.31
CA HIS A 296 -5.39 -4.86 11.03
C HIS A 296 -5.40 -5.78 12.27
N ASP A 297 -5.07 -7.06 12.09
CA ASP A 297 -5.13 -8.05 13.18
C ASP A 297 -3.98 -7.88 14.18
N LEU A 298 -2.81 -7.41 13.73
CA LEU A 298 -1.68 -7.09 14.62
C LEU A 298 -2.01 -5.92 15.53
N LEU A 299 -2.62 -4.86 15.00
CA LEU A 299 -3.00 -3.68 15.77
C LEU A 299 -4.10 -3.99 16.79
N ARG A 300 -5.04 -4.89 16.49
CA ARG A 300 -6.13 -5.21 17.42
C ARG A 300 -5.63 -5.82 18.73
N ILE A 301 -4.61 -6.67 18.69
CA ILE A 301 -4.05 -7.32 19.89
C ILE A 301 -2.88 -6.55 20.52
N SER A 302 -2.32 -5.55 19.82
CA SER A 302 -1.18 -4.74 20.27
C SER A 302 -1.34 -4.13 21.67
N PRO A 303 -2.51 -3.56 22.07
CA PRO A 303 -2.68 -3.00 23.41
C PRO A 303 -2.53 -4.05 24.52
N TYR A 304 -3.03 -5.27 24.26
CA TYR A 304 -2.93 -6.39 25.20
C TYR A 304 -1.48 -6.84 25.39
N VAL A 305 -0.73 -6.94 24.28
CA VAL A 305 0.71 -7.24 24.31
C VAL A 305 1.47 -6.17 25.10
N ALA A 306 1.20 -4.89 24.85
CA ALA A 306 1.86 -3.79 25.55
C ALA A 306 1.63 -3.84 27.08
N HIS A 307 0.42 -4.16 27.53
CA HIS A 307 0.10 -4.16 28.96
C HIS A 307 0.62 -5.39 29.71
N ASN A 308 0.53 -6.57 29.10
CA ASN A 308 0.74 -7.85 29.79
C ASN A 308 2.10 -8.49 29.53
N PHE A 309 2.84 -8.01 28.52
CA PHE A 309 4.13 -8.56 28.10
C PHE A 309 5.25 -7.51 28.12
N ASN A 310 5.15 -6.52 29.01
CA ASN A 310 6.14 -5.45 29.16
C ASN A 310 7.56 -5.95 29.52
N GLN A 311 7.68 -7.19 30.02
CA GLN A 311 8.95 -7.83 30.39
C GLN A 311 9.65 -8.52 29.21
N LEU A 312 9.04 -8.59 28.02
CA LEU A 312 9.70 -9.15 26.84
C LEU A 312 11.00 -8.40 26.53
N TYR A 313 12.02 -9.17 26.11
CA TYR A 313 13.28 -8.61 25.60
C TYR A 313 12.98 -7.71 24.40
N SER A 314 12.21 -8.22 23.45
CA SER A 314 11.69 -7.49 22.30
C SER A 314 10.49 -8.20 21.69
N LEU A 315 9.79 -7.48 20.81
CA LEU A 315 8.77 -8.01 19.91
C LEU A 315 9.33 -7.92 18.49
N GLU A 316 9.55 -9.08 17.87
CA GLU A 316 9.97 -9.11 16.48
C GLU A 316 8.75 -8.97 15.58
N ASN A 317 8.70 -7.86 14.86
CA ASN A 317 7.50 -7.45 14.13
C ASN A 317 7.77 -6.90 12.73
N TRP A 318 9.03 -6.95 12.27
CA TRP A 318 9.45 -6.32 11.02
C TRP A 318 10.68 -6.99 10.40
N GLY A 319 11.00 -6.62 9.16
CA GLY A 319 12.06 -7.28 8.40
C GLY A 319 11.69 -8.69 7.94
N GLY A 320 12.67 -9.47 7.52
CA GLY A 320 12.40 -10.74 6.84
C GLY A 320 11.56 -10.52 5.58
N ALA A 321 10.52 -11.33 5.37
CA ALA A 321 9.65 -11.23 4.19
C ALA A 321 8.51 -10.19 4.34
N THR A 322 8.29 -9.63 5.54
CA THR A 322 7.09 -8.80 5.79
C THR A 322 7.06 -7.53 4.96
N PHE A 323 8.23 -6.95 4.64
CA PHE A 323 8.33 -5.71 3.88
C PHE A 323 7.80 -5.86 2.44
N ASP A 324 8.31 -6.84 1.70
CA ASP A 324 7.86 -7.17 0.34
C ASP A 324 6.41 -7.67 0.33
N VAL A 325 6.05 -8.56 1.27
CA VAL A 325 4.72 -9.16 1.30
C VAL A 325 3.63 -8.13 1.62
N ALA A 326 3.90 -7.20 2.53
CA ALA A 326 2.97 -6.11 2.86
C ALA A 326 2.62 -5.30 1.60
N LEU A 327 3.64 -4.86 0.84
CA LEU A 327 3.44 -4.08 -0.38
C LEU A 327 2.78 -4.91 -1.49
N ARG A 328 3.35 -6.09 -1.77
CA ARG A 328 3.01 -6.90 -2.95
C ARG A 328 1.66 -7.60 -2.85
N PHE A 329 1.36 -8.17 -1.69
CA PHE A 329 0.24 -9.10 -1.54
C PHE A 329 -0.84 -8.58 -0.61
N LEU A 330 -0.48 -7.84 0.43
CA LEU A 330 -1.44 -7.27 1.38
C LEU A 330 -1.88 -5.85 1.00
N HIS A 331 -1.16 -5.25 0.04
CA HIS A 331 -1.39 -3.90 -0.46
C HIS A 331 -1.47 -2.86 0.67
N GLU A 332 -0.57 -2.99 1.65
CA GLU A 332 -0.45 -2.09 2.79
C GLU A 332 1.01 -1.66 3.00
N CYS A 333 1.20 -0.46 3.56
CA CYS A 333 2.54 0.08 3.75
C CYS A 333 3.19 -0.54 5.00
N PRO A 334 4.35 -1.22 4.89
CA PRO A 334 5.02 -1.78 6.06
C PRO A 334 5.46 -0.68 7.03
N TRP A 335 5.79 0.53 6.55
CA TRP A 335 6.19 1.64 7.42
C TRP A 335 5.04 2.15 8.27
N GLU A 336 3.85 2.27 7.69
CA GLU A 336 2.63 2.64 8.43
C GLU A 336 2.30 1.57 9.48
N ARG A 337 2.48 0.27 9.15
CA ARG A 337 2.38 -0.82 10.13
C ARG A 337 3.33 -0.62 11.31
N LEU A 338 4.60 -0.32 11.04
CA LEU A 338 5.61 -0.11 12.09
C LEU A 338 5.21 1.04 13.01
N GLU A 339 4.86 2.20 12.45
CA GLU A 339 4.50 3.38 13.22
C GLU A 339 3.21 3.23 14.02
N ASP A 340 2.18 2.63 13.42
CA ASP A 340 0.90 2.45 14.09
C ASP A 340 1.01 1.42 15.23
N MET A 341 1.77 0.34 15.03
CA MET A 341 2.09 -0.58 16.14
C MET A 341 2.94 0.13 17.19
N ARG A 342 3.89 0.98 16.78
CA ARG A 342 4.78 1.67 17.71
C ARG A 342 4.02 2.62 18.63
N LYS A 343 2.99 3.29 18.12
CA LYS A 343 2.06 4.11 18.93
C LYS A 343 1.31 3.28 19.97
N GLN A 344 0.95 2.03 19.65
CA GLN A 344 0.18 1.16 20.56
C GLN A 344 1.06 0.36 21.53
N ILE A 345 2.31 0.10 21.16
CA ILE A 345 3.29 -0.64 21.96
C ILE A 345 4.51 0.26 22.22
N PRO A 346 4.40 1.24 23.14
CA PRO A 346 5.47 2.21 23.39
C PRO A 346 6.59 1.69 24.30
N ASN A 347 6.40 0.55 24.97
CA ASN A 347 7.20 0.10 26.12
C ASN A 347 8.09 -1.13 25.85
N ILE A 348 7.83 -1.90 24.80
CA ILE A 348 8.59 -3.10 24.41
C ILE A 348 9.51 -2.78 23.22
N PRO A 349 10.80 -3.16 23.22
CA PRO A 349 11.67 -2.93 22.07
C PRO A 349 11.13 -3.64 20.83
N PHE A 350 11.14 -2.96 19.69
CA PHE A 350 10.85 -3.59 18.40
C PHE A 350 12.11 -4.12 17.76
N GLN A 351 12.03 -5.35 17.27
CA GLN A 351 13.12 -6.02 16.61
C GLN A 351 12.76 -6.35 15.16
N MET A 352 13.76 -6.22 14.29
CA MET A 352 13.67 -6.67 12.91
C MET A 352 14.82 -7.58 12.52
N LEU A 353 14.52 -8.46 11.55
CA LEU A 353 15.54 -9.25 10.85
C LEU A 353 16.06 -8.45 9.64
N LEU A 354 17.35 -8.11 9.66
CA LEU A 354 18.04 -7.35 8.63
C LEU A 354 19.09 -8.23 7.93
N ARG A 355 19.01 -8.36 6.60
CA ARG A 355 20.06 -9.04 5.82
C ARG A 355 21.17 -8.05 5.49
N GLY A 356 22.33 -8.21 6.15
CA GLY A 356 23.56 -7.41 6.05
C GLY A 356 23.56 -6.30 4.99
N ALA A 357 24.22 -6.55 3.86
CA ALA A 357 24.38 -5.59 2.77
C ALA A 357 23.15 -5.44 1.86
N ASN A 358 22.01 -6.05 2.20
CA ASN A 358 20.80 -6.01 1.37
C ASN A 358 19.57 -5.43 2.08
N ALA A 359 19.69 -5.05 3.35
CA ALA A 359 18.59 -4.67 4.22
C ALA A 359 17.46 -5.72 4.22
N VAL A 360 16.35 -5.42 3.54
CA VAL A 360 15.18 -6.31 3.43
C VAL A 360 14.95 -6.81 2.00
N GLY A 361 15.78 -6.39 1.04
CA GLY A 361 15.61 -6.66 -0.39
C GLY A 361 15.95 -8.08 -0.85
N TYR A 362 16.04 -8.33 -2.16
CA TYR A 362 16.52 -9.61 -2.73
C TYR A 362 17.72 -9.47 -3.68
N THR A 363 18.18 -8.24 -3.93
CA THR A 363 19.31 -7.95 -4.83
C THR A 363 20.41 -7.22 -4.05
N ASN A 364 21.52 -6.90 -4.72
CA ASN A 364 22.56 -6.06 -4.15
C ASN A 364 22.25 -4.58 -4.35
N TYR A 365 22.47 -3.80 -3.31
CA TYR A 365 22.27 -2.36 -3.32
C TYR A 365 23.59 -1.66 -3.03
N PRO A 366 23.77 -0.42 -3.52
CA PRO A 366 24.82 0.45 -3.02
C PRO A 366 24.63 0.67 -1.50
N ASP A 367 25.73 0.85 -0.78
CA ASP A 367 25.71 0.93 0.69
C ASP A 367 24.77 2.00 1.22
N ASN A 368 24.74 3.16 0.56
CA ASN A 368 23.93 4.29 0.99
C ASN A 368 22.43 3.96 1.03
N VAL A 369 21.95 2.96 0.29
CA VAL A 369 20.58 2.45 0.40
C VAL A 369 20.36 1.71 1.72
N VAL A 370 21.29 0.86 2.14
CA VAL A 370 21.22 0.12 3.41
C VAL A 370 21.30 1.08 4.59
N TYR A 371 22.23 2.05 4.53
CA TYR A 371 22.34 3.11 5.54
C TYR A 371 21.06 3.93 5.66
N LYS A 372 20.50 4.38 4.52
CA LYS A 372 19.27 5.19 4.52
C LYS A 372 18.06 4.40 5.03
N PHE A 373 17.97 3.12 4.70
CA PHE A 373 16.93 2.24 5.21
C PHE A 373 17.00 2.09 6.73
N CYS A 374 18.19 1.87 7.29
CA CYS A 374 18.36 1.72 8.75
C CYS A 374 18.05 3.03 9.49
N GLU A 375 18.51 4.17 8.97
CA GLU A 375 18.18 5.50 9.49
C GLU A 375 16.66 5.70 9.60
N LEU A 376 15.95 5.48 8.49
CA LEU A 376 14.49 5.66 8.44
C LEU A 376 13.75 4.64 9.32
N SER A 377 14.28 3.42 9.45
CA SER A 377 13.72 2.40 10.35
C SER A 377 13.77 2.83 11.81
N VAL A 378 14.89 3.39 12.27
CA VAL A 378 15.00 3.93 13.65
C VAL A 378 14.05 5.12 13.83
N GLN A 379 13.97 6.04 12.86
CA GLN A 379 13.06 7.18 12.90
C GLN A 379 11.59 6.75 13.01
N CYS A 380 11.19 5.66 12.33
CA CYS A 380 9.85 5.09 12.40
C CYS A 380 9.60 4.25 13.68
N GLY A 381 10.62 4.03 14.51
CA GLY A 381 10.50 3.40 15.83
C GLY A 381 11.03 1.97 15.93
N MET A 382 11.87 1.52 15.01
CA MET A 382 12.64 0.27 15.15
C MET A 382 13.77 0.44 16.17
N ASP A 383 13.95 -0.53 17.05
CA ASP A 383 14.91 -0.44 18.16
C ASP A 383 16.12 -1.40 17.97
N ILE A 384 15.87 -2.64 17.54
CA ILE A 384 16.88 -3.71 17.47
C ILE A 384 16.97 -4.27 16.05
N PHE A 385 18.19 -4.38 15.53
CA PHE A 385 18.49 -4.94 14.22
C PHE A 385 19.27 -6.25 14.41
N ARG A 386 18.59 -7.37 14.15
CA ARG A 386 19.22 -8.68 14.03
C ARG A 386 19.85 -8.79 12.65
N VAL A 387 21.15 -8.52 12.56
CA VAL A 387 21.91 -8.48 11.31
C VAL A 387 22.48 -9.87 11.00
N PHE A 388 22.04 -10.47 9.90
CA PHE A 388 22.53 -11.77 9.44
C PHE A 388 23.00 -11.71 7.97
N ASP A 389 23.78 -12.69 7.53
CA ASP A 389 24.10 -12.94 6.12
C ASP A 389 23.78 -14.38 5.76
N SER A 390 23.31 -14.61 4.52
CA SER A 390 22.83 -15.92 4.11
C SER A 390 23.89 -17.01 3.97
N LEU A 391 25.17 -16.62 3.97
CA LEU A 391 26.34 -17.49 3.89
C LEU A 391 27.27 -17.31 5.10
N ASN A 392 26.84 -16.54 6.12
CA ASN A 392 27.71 -16.01 7.18
C ASN A 392 28.94 -15.25 6.62
N TYR A 393 28.79 -14.59 5.48
CA TYR A 393 29.85 -13.82 4.83
C TYR A 393 30.08 -12.49 5.56
N LEU A 394 31.18 -12.41 6.31
CA LEU A 394 31.50 -11.29 7.20
C LEU A 394 31.40 -9.90 6.53
N PRO A 395 31.95 -9.65 5.32
CA PRO A 395 31.88 -8.32 4.71
C PRO A 395 30.45 -7.79 4.53
N ASN A 396 29.47 -8.65 4.29
CA ASN A 396 28.07 -8.25 4.22
C ASN A 396 27.49 -7.95 5.61
N LEU A 397 27.83 -8.75 6.62
CA LEU A 397 27.41 -8.56 8.01
C LEU A 397 27.89 -7.21 8.53
N ILE A 398 29.17 -6.88 8.34
CA ILE A 398 29.79 -5.64 8.83
C ILE A 398 29.06 -4.40 8.30
N VAL A 399 28.71 -4.35 7.01
CA VAL A 399 27.97 -3.21 6.43
C VAL A 399 26.62 -3.02 7.11
N GLY A 400 25.87 -4.11 7.34
CA GLY A 400 24.58 -4.04 8.02
C GLY A 400 24.71 -3.63 9.49
N MET A 401 25.74 -4.11 10.19
CA MET A 401 26.05 -3.74 11.57
C MET A 401 26.39 -2.25 11.68
N GLU A 402 27.24 -1.74 10.80
CA GLU A 402 27.60 -0.32 10.76
C GLU A 402 26.38 0.55 10.42
N ALA A 403 25.54 0.14 9.47
CA ALA A 403 24.33 0.87 9.10
C ALA A 403 23.33 0.97 10.27
N ALA A 404 23.05 -0.15 10.94
CA ALA A 404 22.18 -0.18 12.11
C ALA A 404 22.76 0.61 13.29
N GLY A 405 24.06 0.46 13.56
CA GLY A 405 24.76 1.16 14.63
C GLY A 405 24.81 2.67 14.41
N LYS A 406 25.13 3.14 13.20
CA LYS A 406 25.12 4.58 12.87
C LYS A 406 23.72 5.18 12.92
N ALA A 407 22.68 4.41 12.62
CA ALA A 407 21.30 4.84 12.78
C ALA A 407 20.87 4.98 14.27
N GLY A 408 21.67 4.45 15.21
CA GLY A 408 21.39 4.48 16.65
C GLY A 408 20.64 3.25 17.19
N GLY A 409 20.49 2.20 16.37
CA GLY A 409 19.84 0.95 16.76
C GLY A 409 20.74 0.02 17.59
N VAL A 410 20.11 -0.93 18.29
CA VAL A 410 20.82 -2.05 18.91
C VAL A 410 21.25 -3.02 17.83
N VAL A 411 22.56 -3.16 17.65
CA VAL A 411 23.16 -4.15 16.74
C VAL A 411 23.20 -5.52 17.42
N GLU A 412 22.41 -6.46 16.90
CA GLU A 412 22.46 -7.87 17.25
C GLU A 412 23.03 -8.66 16.06
N ALA A 413 24.31 -9.02 16.11
CA ALA A 413 24.95 -9.77 15.04
C ALA A 413 24.60 -11.26 15.14
N ALA A 414 24.03 -11.81 14.07
CA ALA A 414 23.51 -13.18 14.03
C ALA A 414 24.39 -14.11 13.19
N ILE A 415 24.77 -15.24 13.78
CA ILE A 415 25.44 -16.36 13.11
C ILE A 415 24.37 -17.39 12.75
N SER A 416 24.20 -17.66 11.45
CA SER A 416 23.29 -18.69 10.98
C SER A 416 23.88 -20.08 11.27
N TYR A 417 23.14 -20.93 11.98
CA TYR A 417 23.58 -22.26 12.37
C TYR A 417 23.24 -23.30 11.30
N THR A 418 24.19 -24.18 10.98
CA THR A 418 24.02 -25.30 10.05
C THR A 418 24.88 -26.49 10.47
N GLY A 419 24.51 -27.70 10.05
CA GLY A 419 25.17 -28.94 10.47
C GLY A 419 24.87 -29.33 11.91
N ASP A 420 25.78 -30.07 12.53
CA ASP A 420 25.55 -30.68 13.84
C ASP A 420 26.84 -30.73 14.67
N LEU A 421 26.95 -29.88 15.70
CA LEU A 421 28.10 -29.86 16.61
C LEU A 421 28.18 -31.08 17.53
N SER A 422 27.10 -31.84 17.66
CA SER A 422 27.10 -33.10 18.41
C SER A 422 27.58 -34.29 17.58
N ASP A 423 27.76 -34.11 16.26
CA ASP A 423 28.29 -35.12 15.35
C ASP A 423 29.77 -34.83 15.00
N PRO A 424 30.73 -35.60 15.52
CA PRO A 424 32.15 -35.37 15.25
C PRO A 424 32.55 -35.61 13.78
N SER A 425 31.71 -36.26 12.97
CA SER A 425 31.98 -36.46 11.54
C SER A 425 31.72 -35.21 10.69
N ARG A 426 30.92 -34.26 11.19
CA ARG A 426 30.66 -32.95 10.56
C ARG A 426 31.80 -31.98 10.83
N THR A 427 32.87 -32.05 10.04
CA THR A 427 34.10 -31.27 10.29
C THR A 427 34.09 -29.83 9.76
N LYS A 428 33.26 -29.52 8.74
CA LYS A 428 33.23 -28.19 8.08
C LYS A 428 32.72 -27.09 9.03
N TYR A 429 31.52 -27.25 9.57
CA TYR A 429 30.89 -26.30 10.49
C TYR A 429 31.07 -26.74 11.95
N ASN A 430 32.32 -26.80 12.40
CA ASN A 430 32.68 -27.24 13.74
C ASN A 430 32.64 -26.08 14.77
N LEU A 431 32.91 -26.36 16.05
CA LEU A 431 32.87 -25.35 17.10
C LEU A 431 33.84 -24.18 16.85
N LYS A 432 35.02 -24.45 16.29
CA LYS A 432 36.02 -23.42 15.97
C LYS A 432 35.49 -22.44 14.91
N TYR A 433 34.74 -22.91 13.91
CA TYR A 433 34.09 -22.05 12.93
C TYR A 433 33.17 -21.02 13.61
N TYR A 434 32.27 -21.47 14.48
CA TYR A 434 31.33 -20.59 15.18
C TYR A 434 32.03 -19.62 16.13
N LEU A 435 33.03 -20.08 16.90
CA LEU A 435 33.78 -19.21 17.81
C LEU A 435 34.63 -18.18 17.06
N ASN A 436 35.18 -18.51 15.89
CA ASN A 436 35.92 -17.56 15.08
C ASN A 436 35.00 -16.47 14.51
N LEU A 437 33.81 -16.85 14.02
CA LEU A 437 32.82 -15.86 13.57
C LEU A 437 32.38 -14.95 14.73
N ALA A 438 32.12 -15.52 15.91
CA ALA A 438 31.80 -14.75 17.09
C ALA A 438 32.89 -13.72 17.41
N ASP A 439 34.17 -14.09 17.32
CA ASP A 439 35.29 -13.17 17.55
C ASP A 439 35.27 -11.97 16.60
N GLU A 440 35.05 -12.21 15.31
CA GLU A 440 35.02 -11.14 14.33
C GLU A 440 33.81 -10.21 14.54
N LEU A 441 32.65 -10.75 14.91
CA LEU A 441 31.44 -9.96 15.20
C LEU A 441 31.56 -9.15 16.51
N VAL A 442 32.23 -9.70 17.52
CA VAL A 442 32.52 -8.95 18.77
C VAL A 442 33.53 -7.84 18.50
N LYS A 443 34.59 -8.08 17.74
CA LYS A 443 35.54 -7.04 17.31
C LYS A 443 34.86 -5.94 16.50
N ALA A 444 33.85 -6.30 15.70
CA ALA A 444 33.05 -5.36 14.93
C ALA A 444 32.05 -4.55 15.79
N GLY A 445 31.98 -4.79 17.11
CA GLY A 445 31.19 -3.99 18.04
C GLY A 445 29.72 -4.39 18.13
N THR A 446 29.39 -5.68 17.97
CA THR A 446 28.04 -6.16 18.27
C THR A 446 27.67 -5.90 19.73
N HIS A 447 26.43 -5.48 20.00
CA HIS A 447 25.94 -5.33 21.38
C HIS A 447 25.48 -6.66 21.95
N ILE A 448 24.95 -7.54 21.09
CA ILE A 448 24.34 -8.83 21.41
C ILE A 448 24.77 -9.82 20.33
N ILE A 449 25.09 -11.06 20.69
CA ILE A 449 25.36 -12.12 19.70
C ILE A 449 24.15 -13.04 19.60
N CYS A 450 23.69 -13.28 18.37
CA CYS A 450 22.59 -14.17 18.09
C CYS A 450 23.07 -15.46 17.41
N ILE A 451 22.58 -16.61 17.84
CA ILE A 451 22.67 -17.85 17.06
C ILE A 451 21.32 -18.07 16.39
N LYS A 452 21.29 -17.96 15.06
CA LYS A 452 20.09 -18.11 14.25
C LYS A 452 20.04 -19.51 13.65
N ASP A 453 19.34 -20.42 14.30
CA ASP A 453 19.02 -21.74 13.79
C ASP A 453 17.73 -21.71 12.97
N MET A 454 17.83 -21.28 11.72
CA MET A 454 16.69 -21.07 10.81
C MET A 454 15.93 -22.33 10.40
N ALA A 455 16.46 -23.52 10.68
CA ALA A 455 15.87 -24.79 10.29
C ALA A 455 15.47 -25.67 11.49
N GLY A 456 15.91 -25.36 12.70
CA GLY A 456 15.65 -26.21 13.88
C GLY A 456 16.64 -27.36 14.02
N LEU A 457 17.90 -27.15 13.62
CA LEU A 457 18.98 -28.13 13.62
C LEU A 457 19.73 -28.20 14.97
N LEU A 458 19.63 -27.17 15.80
CA LEU A 458 20.37 -27.05 17.05
C LEU A 458 19.79 -28.00 18.10
N LYS A 459 20.26 -29.25 18.11
CA LYS A 459 19.88 -30.27 19.10
C LYS A 459 20.30 -29.85 20.52
N PRO A 460 19.64 -30.33 21.58
CA PRO A 460 20.01 -29.99 22.97
C PRO A 460 21.48 -30.27 23.33
N ALA A 461 22.09 -31.32 22.76
CA ALA A 461 23.51 -31.61 22.97
C ALA A 461 24.42 -30.58 22.29
N ALA A 462 24.12 -30.22 21.03
CA ALA A 462 24.84 -29.20 20.28
C ALA A 462 24.68 -27.81 20.91
N ALA A 463 23.47 -27.49 21.41
CA ALA A 463 23.17 -26.28 22.16
C ALA A 463 24.10 -26.13 23.38
N ARG A 464 24.21 -27.18 24.22
CA ARG A 464 25.09 -27.15 25.40
C ARG A 464 26.55 -26.90 25.05
N ILE A 465 27.03 -27.50 23.96
CA ILE A 465 28.42 -27.32 23.49
C ILE A 465 28.63 -25.86 23.05
N LEU A 466 27.78 -25.35 22.16
CA LEU A 466 27.97 -24.03 21.55
C LEU A 466 27.77 -22.90 22.56
N ILE A 467 26.68 -22.94 23.32
CA ILE A 467 26.29 -21.82 24.19
C ILE A 467 27.23 -21.73 25.39
N SER A 468 27.62 -22.85 25.99
CA SER A 468 28.61 -22.84 27.09
C SER A 468 29.95 -22.27 26.60
N ALA A 469 30.42 -22.68 25.41
CA ALA A 469 31.67 -22.18 24.84
C ALA A 469 31.62 -20.67 24.53
N LEU A 470 30.48 -20.17 24.02
CA LEU A 470 30.29 -18.73 23.81
C LEU A 470 30.25 -17.96 25.12
N ARG A 471 29.53 -18.47 26.13
CA ARG A 471 29.44 -17.85 27.46
C ARG A 471 30.80 -17.81 28.16
N ASP A 472 31.55 -18.90 28.14
CA ASP A 472 32.89 -18.98 28.74
C ASP A 472 33.86 -17.97 28.11
N LYS A 473 33.76 -17.78 26.79
CA LYS A 473 34.60 -16.84 26.05
C LYS A 473 34.17 -15.39 26.23
N TYR A 474 32.87 -15.14 26.32
CA TYR A 474 32.25 -13.82 26.39
C TYR A 474 31.28 -13.71 27.59
N PRO A 475 31.79 -13.57 28.83
CA PRO A 475 30.98 -13.61 30.04
C PRO A 475 29.97 -12.46 30.17
N ASP A 476 30.29 -11.29 29.59
CA ASP A 476 29.50 -10.07 29.70
C ASP A 476 28.61 -9.78 28.49
N LEU A 477 28.80 -10.50 27.38
CA LEU A 477 28.04 -10.29 26.15
C LEU A 477 26.68 -11.02 26.25
N PRO A 478 25.55 -10.37 25.97
CA PRO A 478 24.28 -11.06 25.88
C PRO A 478 24.25 -12.06 24.71
N ILE A 479 23.69 -13.24 24.96
CA ILE A 479 23.54 -14.33 24.00
C ILE A 479 22.05 -14.55 23.74
N HIS A 480 21.63 -14.36 22.49
CA HIS A 480 20.26 -14.55 22.03
C HIS A 480 20.17 -15.78 21.12
N ILE A 481 19.23 -16.68 21.37
CA ILE A 481 19.04 -17.87 20.54
C ILE A 481 17.70 -17.83 19.81
N HIS A 482 17.79 -18.01 18.50
CA HIS A 482 16.64 -18.23 17.63
C HIS A 482 16.66 -19.66 17.11
N THR A 483 15.54 -20.36 17.18
CA THR A 483 15.35 -21.66 16.52
C THR A 483 13.94 -21.79 15.94
N HIS A 484 13.73 -22.84 15.16
CA HIS A 484 12.41 -23.30 14.74
C HIS A 484 12.12 -24.67 15.38
N ASP A 485 10.85 -24.96 15.64
CA ASP A 485 10.40 -26.21 16.25
C ASP A 485 10.05 -27.29 15.20
N THR A 486 10.69 -27.23 14.03
CA THR A 486 10.34 -28.06 12.87
C THR A 486 10.42 -29.53 13.22
N ALA A 487 11.46 -29.93 13.97
CA ALA A 487 11.66 -31.32 14.41
C ALA A 487 10.84 -31.71 15.65
N GLY A 488 10.11 -30.78 16.28
CA GLY A 488 9.43 -30.99 17.56
C GLY A 488 10.36 -31.04 18.78
N ALA A 489 11.60 -30.55 18.65
CA ALA A 489 12.61 -30.54 19.71
C ALA A 489 13.00 -29.12 20.15
N GLY A 490 12.38 -28.08 19.60
CA GLY A 490 12.75 -26.68 19.78
C GLY A 490 12.60 -26.21 21.22
N VAL A 491 11.52 -26.58 21.93
CA VAL A 491 11.36 -26.26 23.36
C VAL A 491 12.52 -26.85 24.17
N ALA A 492 12.84 -28.13 23.96
CA ALA A 492 13.94 -28.79 24.66
C ALA A 492 15.31 -28.14 24.35
N SER A 493 15.52 -27.71 23.10
CA SER A 493 16.72 -26.99 22.70
C SER A 493 16.83 -25.61 23.34
N MET A 494 15.74 -24.85 23.42
CA MET A 494 15.74 -23.53 24.08
C MET A 494 16.00 -23.64 25.59
N LEU A 495 15.42 -24.65 26.24
CA LEU A 495 15.73 -24.94 27.65
C LEU A 495 17.21 -25.30 27.84
N ALA A 496 17.78 -26.13 26.97
CA ALA A 496 19.21 -26.47 27.01
C ALA A 496 20.11 -25.24 26.77
N CYS A 497 19.72 -24.34 25.88
CA CYS A 497 20.41 -23.06 25.69
C CYS A 497 20.36 -22.18 26.93
N ALA A 498 19.19 -22.05 27.56
CA ALA A 498 19.01 -21.26 28.78
C ALA A 498 19.84 -21.83 29.94
N GLU A 499 19.82 -23.15 30.14
CA GLU A 499 20.67 -23.85 31.11
C GLU A 499 22.17 -23.61 30.88
N SER A 500 22.56 -23.39 29.62
CA SER A 500 23.96 -23.15 29.20
C SER A 500 24.35 -21.67 29.20
N GLY A 501 23.46 -20.78 29.65
CA GLY A 501 23.75 -19.37 29.84
C GLY A 501 23.33 -18.45 28.69
N ALA A 502 22.39 -18.86 27.84
CA ALA A 502 21.68 -17.91 26.97
C ALA A 502 20.83 -16.94 27.80
N ASP A 503 20.81 -15.66 27.43
CA ASP A 503 20.03 -14.63 28.12
C ASP A 503 18.62 -14.49 27.54
N VAL A 504 18.47 -14.76 26.23
CA VAL A 504 17.22 -14.60 25.50
C VAL A 504 16.98 -15.77 24.57
N VAL A 505 15.72 -16.22 24.46
CA VAL A 505 15.27 -17.16 23.42
C VAL A 505 14.04 -16.63 22.67
N ASP A 506 13.98 -16.94 21.38
CA ASP A 506 12.81 -16.68 20.54
C ASP A 506 11.69 -17.69 20.81
N VAL A 507 10.47 -17.20 20.97
CA VAL A 507 9.24 -18.00 21.12
C VAL A 507 8.10 -17.40 20.29
N ALA A 508 7.08 -18.19 19.99
CA ALA A 508 5.81 -17.71 19.47
C ALA A 508 4.68 -18.08 20.44
N VAL A 509 3.60 -17.30 20.46
CA VAL A 509 2.39 -17.66 21.23
C VAL A 509 1.87 -19.02 20.76
N ASP A 510 1.28 -19.80 21.67
CA ASP A 510 1.04 -21.23 21.48
C ASP A 510 0.31 -21.56 20.17
N SER A 511 -0.80 -20.86 19.87
CA SER A 511 -1.58 -21.04 18.63
C SER A 511 -0.86 -20.64 17.34
N MET A 512 0.30 -19.98 17.43
CA MET A 512 1.18 -19.57 16.32
C MET A 512 2.58 -20.20 16.44
N SER A 513 2.74 -21.21 17.31
CA SER A 513 4.01 -21.89 17.56
C SER A 513 4.05 -23.30 16.97
N GLY A 514 5.20 -23.97 17.12
CA GLY A 514 5.40 -25.36 16.72
C GLY A 514 5.55 -25.52 15.20
N MET A 515 5.85 -26.75 14.79
CA MET A 515 6.11 -27.07 13.38
C MET A 515 7.21 -26.14 12.83
N THR A 516 7.03 -25.56 11.64
CA THR A 516 8.01 -24.63 11.08
C THR A 516 8.08 -23.28 11.79
N SER A 517 7.28 -23.01 12.83
CA SER A 517 7.35 -21.79 13.65
C SER A 517 8.35 -21.95 14.81
N GLN A 518 8.41 -20.96 15.69
CA GLN A 518 9.20 -21.00 16.93
C GLN A 518 8.61 -21.97 17.97
N PRO A 519 9.40 -22.36 18.98
CA PRO A 519 8.91 -23.08 20.16
C PRO A 519 7.77 -22.34 20.87
N SER A 520 6.87 -23.10 21.50
CA SER A 520 5.73 -22.57 22.25
C SER A 520 6.17 -21.72 23.45
N MET A 521 5.68 -20.48 23.48
CA MET A 521 5.88 -19.53 24.58
C MET A 521 5.33 -20.10 25.89
N GLY A 522 4.10 -20.61 25.90
CA GLY A 522 3.47 -21.18 27.09
C GLY A 522 4.24 -22.38 27.63
N ALA A 523 4.76 -23.25 26.76
CA ALA A 523 5.58 -24.39 27.17
C ALA A 523 6.90 -23.96 27.86
N VAL A 524 7.60 -22.97 27.30
CA VAL A 524 8.83 -22.43 27.91
C VAL A 524 8.53 -21.76 29.24
N VAL A 525 7.51 -20.88 29.29
CA VAL A 525 7.10 -20.18 30.53
C VAL A 525 6.72 -21.19 31.61
N ALA A 526 5.85 -22.15 31.31
CA ALA A 526 5.37 -23.14 32.27
C ALA A 526 6.50 -24.02 32.81
N THR A 527 7.44 -24.43 31.95
CA THR A 527 8.55 -25.30 32.36
C THR A 527 9.54 -24.60 33.28
N LEU A 528 9.75 -23.29 33.10
CA LEU A 528 10.70 -22.50 33.89
C LEU A 528 10.09 -21.85 35.12
N GLN A 529 8.76 -21.91 35.30
CA GLN A 529 8.05 -21.27 36.40
C GLN A 529 8.56 -21.78 37.77
N GLY A 530 8.93 -20.84 38.65
CA GLY A 530 9.50 -21.13 39.97
C GLY A 530 10.96 -21.60 39.96
N SER A 531 11.58 -21.73 38.78
CA SER A 531 13.01 -22.08 38.65
C SER A 531 13.90 -20.83 38.78
N LYS A 532 15.23 -21.02 38.76
CA LYS A 532 16.18 -19.90 38.68
C LYS A 532 16.10 -19.12 37.37
N LEU A 533 15.58 -19.75 36.32
CA LEU A 533 15.45 -19.19 34.97
C LEU A 533 14.00 -18.74 34.68
N ASP A 534 13.17 -18.56 35.72
CA ASP A 534 11.80 -18.09 35.58
C ASP A 534 11.74 -16.81 34.74
N THR A 535 10.81 -16.80 33.77
CA THR A 535 10.62 -15.70 32.82
C THR A 535 9.83 -14.54 33.42
N GLY A 536 9.09 -14.78 34.52
CA GLY A 536 8.23 -13.79 35.16
C GLY A 536 6.94 -13.46 34.40
N LEU A 537 6.63 -14.17 33.30
CA LEU A 537 5.39 -14.02 32.54
C LEU A 537 4.26 -14.88 33.14
N ASP A 538 3.04 -14.35 33.15
CA ASP A 538 1.86 -15.06 33.62
C ASP A 538 1.27 -15.96 32.51
N LEU A 539 1.12 -17.26 32.79
CA LEU A 539 0.52 -18.22 31.88
C LEU A 539 -0.93 -17.88 31.53
N LYS A 540 -1.67 -17.25 32.44
CA LYS A 540 -3.03 -16.80 32.11
C LYS A 540 -3.00 -15.78 30.98
N ASN A 541 -2.06 -14.84 31.03
CA ASN A 541 -1.92 -13.82 30.01
C ASN A 541 -1.50 -14.42 28.65
N VAL A 542 -0.61 -15.42 28.67
CA VAL A 542 -0.21 -16.21 27.49
C VAL A 542 -1.42 -16.94 26.88
N SER A 543 -2.26 -17.55 27.71
CA SER A 543 -3.45 -18.27 27.26
C SER A 543 -4.47 -17.35 26.58
N GLU A 544 -4.75 -16.18 27.16
CA GLU A 544 -5.64 -15.16 26.55
C GLU A 544 -5.06 -14.61 25.24
N TYR A 545 -3.74 -14.41 25.16
CA TYR A 545 -3.05 -14.04 23.92
C TYR A 545 -3.20 -15.12 22.85
N SER A 546 -3.02 -16.38 23.23
CA SER A 546 -3.19 -17.54 22.35
C SER A 546 -4.63 -17.68 21.88
N ALA A 547 -5.63 -17.43 22.74
CA ALA A 547 -7.04 -17.56 22.37
C ALA A 547 -7.46 -16.55 21.29
N TYR A 548 -6.88 -15.35 21.27
CA TYR A 548 -7.05 -14.40 20.18
C TYR A 548 -6.48 -14.94 18.88
N TRP A 549 -5.25 -15.45 18.91
CA TRP A 549 -4.56 -15.93 17.72
C TRP A 549 -5.13 -17.25 17.20
N GLU A 550 -5.66 -18.12 18.06
CA GLU A 550 -6.39 -19.34 17.68
C GLU A 550 -7.57 -18.98 16.77
N GLN A 551 -8.37 -18.00 17.16
CA GLN A 551 -9.46 -17.47 16.34
C GLN A 551 -8.92 -16.76 15.09
N THR A 552 -8.00 -15.81 15.27
CA THR A 552 -7.50 -14.97 14.18
C THR A 552 -6.82 -15.79 13.07
N ARG A 553 -6.07 -16.84 13.41
CA ARG A 553 -5.43 -17.75 12.45
C ARG A 553 -6.44 -18.39 11.48
N THR A 554 -7.68 -18.65 11.92
CA THR A 554 -8.73 -19.21 11.04
C THR A 554 -9.15 -18.26 9.91
N LEU A 555 -8.95 -16.94 10.07
CA LEU A 555 -9.15 -15.97 8.98
C LEU A 555 -8.10 -16.16 7.85
N TYR A 556 -6.96 -16.77 8.18
CA TYR A 556 -5.85 -17.04 7.28
C TYR A 556 -5.79 -18.48 6.78
N SER A 557 -6.86 -19.26 7.00
CA SER A 557 -6.98 -20.65 6.49
C SER A 557 -6.55 -20.84 5.02
N PRO A 558 -6.80 -19.92 4.07
CA PRO A 558 -6.31 -20.07 2.70
C PRO A 558 -4.78 -20.18 2.56
N PHE A 559 -4.01 -19.79 3.57
CA PHE A 559 -2.54 -19.76 3.58
C PHE A 559 -1.93 -20.77 4.54
N GLU A 560 -2.74 -21.63 5.13
CA GLU A 560 -2.35 -22.49 6.23
C GLU A 560 -1.42 -23.62 5.78
N CYS A 561 -0.22 -23.69 6.36
CA CYS A 561 0.77 -24.73 6.06
C CYS A 561 0.29 -26.13 6.48
N THR A 562 -0.66 -26.26 7.41
CA THR A 562 -1.17 -27.57 7.84
C THR A 562 -2.01 -28.31 6.82
N THR A 563 -2.38 -27.65 5.71
CA THR A 563 -3.00 -28.32 4.57
C THR A 563 -2.11 -29.44 4.03
N THR A 564 -0.80 -29.28 4.18
CA THR A 564 0.22 -30.14 3.60
C THR A 564 1.20 -30.70 4.64
N MET A 565 1.40 -30.03 5.79
CA MET A 565 2.23 -30.49 6.92
C MET A 565 1.45 -30.44 8.24
N LYS A 566 0.84 -31.56 8.65
CA LYS A 566 -0.03 -31.62 9.84
C LYS A 566 0.69 -31.58 11.19
N SER A 567 2.01 -31.80 11.21
CA SER A 567 2.85 -31.83 12.42
C SER A 567 4.30 -31.52 12.06
N GLY A 568 5.15 -31.31 13.07
CA GLY A 568 6.61 -31.25 12.88
C GLY A 568 7.18 -32.52 12.21
N ASN A 569 8.36 -32.40 11.62
CA ASN A 569 9.07 -33.46 10.93
C ASN A 569 10.59 -33.43 11.23
N ALA A 570 11.10 -34.54 11.75
CA ALA A 570 12.52 -34.69 12.10
C ALA A 570 13.45 -34.91 10.89
N ASP A 571 12.90 -35.14 9.69
CA ASP A 571 13.70 -35.22 8.46
C ASP A 571 14.45 -33.92 8.13
N VAL A 572 14.10 -32.81 8.79
CA VAL A 572 14.84 -31.55 8.73
C VAL A 572 16.31 -31.70 9.15
N TYR A 573 16.63 -32.66 10.03
CA TYR A 573 18.03 -32.98 10.36
C TYR A 573 18.80 -33.63 9.19
N LEU A 574 18.11 -34.06 8.13
CA LEU A 574 18.70 -34.62 6.91
C LEU A 574 18.70 -33.61 5.77
N ASN A 575 17.57 -32.95 5.53
CA ASN A 575 17.40 -32.02 4.41
C ASN A 575 17.84 -30.58 4.72
N GLU A 576 17.86 -30.20 6.00
CA GLU A 576 18.25 -28.88 6.49
C GLU A 576 17.46 -27.72 5.81
N ILE A 577 16.19 -27.96 5.43
CA ILE A 577 15.30 -26.96 4.83
C ILE A 577 14.80 -26.01 5.92
N PRO A 578 15.01 -24.68 5.81
CA PRO A 578 14.50 -23.70 6.77
C PRO A 578 12.97 -23.61 6.79
N GLY A 579 12.40 -23.20 7.92
CA GLY A 579 10.94 -23.17 8.13
C GLY A 579 10.17 -22.47 7.00
N GLY A 580 10.41 -21.18 6.77
CA GLY A 580 9.74 -20.43 5.70
C GLY A 580 10.06 -20.93 4.27
N GLN A 581 11.22 -21.57 4.05
CA GLN A 581 11.55 -22.18 2.76
C GLN A 581 10.74 -23.44 2.52
N TYR A 582 10.45 -24.23 3.56
CA TYR A 582 9.68 -25.47 3.43
C TYR A 582 8.28 -25.19 2.86
N THR A 583 7.54 -24.27 3.49
CA THR A 583 6.21 -23.85 3.05
C THR A 583 6.24 -23.30 1.63
N ASN A 584 7.23 -22.45 1.29
CA ASN A 584 7.37 -21.88 -0.05
C ASN A 584 7.72 -22.93 -1.12
N LEU A 585 8.67 -23.81 -0.83
CA LEU A 585 9.12 -24.88 -1.74
C LEU A 585 7.99 -25.84 -2.06
N GLN A 586 7.15 -26.11 -1.07
CA GLN A 586 5.96 -26.93 -1.22
C GLN A 586 4.93 -26.26 -2.14
N PHE A 587 4.58 -25.00 -1.91
CA PHE A 587 3.66 -24.28 -2.80
C PHE A 587 4.17 -24.20 -4.25
N GLN A 588 5.47 -24.01 -4.43
CA GLN A 588 6.11 -24.05 -5.75
C GLN A 588 6.00 -25.43 -6.40
N ALA A 589 6.30 -26.50 -5.65
CA ALA A 589 6.19 -27.87 -6.15
C ALA A 589 4.75 -28.19 -6.61
N TYR A 590 3.72 -27.81 -5.85
CA TYR A 590 2.33 -27.98 -6.29
C TYR A 590 2.01 -27.19 -7.56
N SER A 591 2.47 -25.93 -7.65
CA SER A 591 2.25 -25.08 -8.82
C SER A 591 2.91 -25.62 -10.09
N LEU A 592 4.02 -26.36 -9.94
CA LEU A 592 4.75 -27.00 -11.04
C LEU A 592 4.29 -28.45 -11.34
N GLY A 593 3.24 -28.94 -10.67
CA GLY A 593 2.77 -30.32 -10.83
C GLY A 593 3.70 -31.38 -10.21
N LEU A 594 4.61 -30.98 -9.33
CA LEU A 594 5.54 -31.84 -8.59
C LEU A 594 5.04 -32.18 -7.17
N GLY A 595 3.79 -31.85 -6.83
CA GLY A 595 3.23 -32.06 -5.49
C GLY A 595 3.34 -33.50 -5.00
N ASP A 596 3.05 -34.48 -5.87
CA ASP A 596 3.16 -35.91 -5.56
C ASP A 596 4.61 -36.39 -5.39
N PHE A 597 5.59 -35.61 -5.85
CA PHE A 597 7.03 -35.92 -5.80
C PHE A 597 7.78 -35.10 -4.74
N PHE A 598 7.07 -34.49 -3.79
CA PHE A 598 7.70 -33.60 -2.81
C PHE A 598 8.75 -34.31 -1.92
N GLU A 599 8.57 -35.60 -1.64
CA GLU A 599 9.59 -36.41 -0.96
C GLU A 599 10.90 -36.51 -1.75
N ASP A 600 10.82 -36.60 -3.07
CA ASP A 600 12.00 -36.62 -3.93
C ASP A 600 12.63 -35.23 -4.01
N VAL A 601 11.83 -34.16 -3.97
CA VAL A 601 12.34 -32.78 -3.85
C VAL A 601 13.13 -32.58 -2.55
N LYS A 602 12.67 -33.12 -1.42
CA LYS A 602 13.42 -33.05 -0.15
C LYS A 602 14.75 -33.81 -0.20
N LYS A 603 14.78 -34.98 -0.83
CA LYS A 603 16.04 -35.73 -1.05
C LYS A 603 17.00 -34.96 -1.97
N ALA A 604 16.49 -34.47 -3.09
CA ALA A 604 17.25 -33.66 -4.04
C ALA A 604 17.76 -32.35 -3.39
N TYR A 605 17.04 -31.79 -2.42
CA TYR A 605 17.50 -30.60 -1.68
C TYR A 605 18.79 -30.86 -0.91
N ARG A 606 18.90 -32.03 -0.26
CA ARG A 606 20.14 -32.45 0.41
C ARG A 606 21.27 -32.62 -0.59
N GLU A 607 21.01 -33.28 -1.72
CA GLU A 607 22.01 -33.51 -2.77
C GLU A 607 22.48 -32.20 -3.41
N ALA A 608 21.55 -31.30 -3.70
CA ALA A 608 21.82 -29.96 -4.20
C ALA A 608 22.69 -29.16 -3.22
N ASN A 609 22.46 -29.25 -1.91
CA ASN A 609 23.32 -28.60 -0.91
C ASN A 609 24.77 -29.11 -1.01
N ILE A 610 24.97 -30.42 -1.17
CA ILE A 610 26.32 -31.00 -1.31
C ILE A 610 26.98 -30.56 -2.62
N LEU A 611 26.26 -30.57 -3.75
CA LEU A 611 26.76 -30.07 -5.03
C LEU A 611 27.20 -28.61 -4.96
N LEU A 612 26.47 -27.79 -4.20
CA LEU A 612 26.78 -26.37 -3.97
C LEU A 612 27.87 -26.15 -2.91
N GLY A 613 28.43 -27.22 -2.35
CA GLY A 613 29.59 -27.19 -1.45
C GLY A 613 29.26 -27.24 0.04
N ASP A 614 28.09 -27.75 0.44
CA ASP A 614 27.58 -27.77 1.82
C ASP A 614 27.53 -26.36 2.42
N ILE A 615 26.45 -25.62 2.13
CA ILE A 615 26.32 -24.19 2.45
C ILE A 615 25.36 -23.93 3.62
N VAL A 616 25.48 -22.73 4.21
CA VAL A 616 24.44 -22.16 5.06
C VAL A 616 23.21 -21.86 4.18
N LYS A 617 22.03 -22.29 4.62
CA LYS A 617 20.79 -22.22 3.83
C LYS A 617 19.78 -21.34 4.55
N VAL A 618 19.68 -20.09 4.15
CA VAL A 618 18.67 -19.13 4.62
C VAL A 618 18.41 -18.15 3.47
N THR A 619 17.27 -17.46 3.42
CA THR A 619 16.96 -16.61 2.27
C THR A 619 18.07 -15.58 1.98
N PRO A 620 18.61 -15.50 0.75
CA PRO A 620 18.20 -16.23 -0.47
C PRO A 620 18.94 -17.55 -0.77
N SER A 621 20.00 -17.95 -0.06
CA SER A 621 20.73 -19.20 -0.34
C SER A 621 19.86 -20.47 -0.23
N SER A 622 18.87 -20.49 0.68
CA SER A 622 17.91 -21.59 0.77
C SER A 622 17.05 -21.76 -0.50
N LYS A 623 16.76 -20.65 -1.20
CA LYS A 623 16.07 -20.68 -2.49
C LYS A 623 16.97 -21.23 -3.58
N VAL A 624 18.26 -20.88 -3.60
CA VAL A 624 19.23 -21.40 -4.56
C VAL A 624 19.25 -22.93 -4.54
N VAL A 625 19.33 -23.51 -3.34
CA VAL A 625 19.28 -24.97 -3.15
C VAL A 625 17.93 -25.54 -3.59
N GLY A 626 16.82 -24.86 -3.26
CA GLY A 626 15.46 -25.29 -3.62
C GLY A 626 15.17 -25.27 -5.12
N ASP A 627 15.66 -24.26 -5.83
CA ASP A 627 15.52 -24.15 -7.28
C ASP A 627 16.34 -25.26 -7.98
N LEU A 628 17.55 -25.55 -7.49
CA LEU A 628 18.37 -26.66 -8.00
C LEU A 628 17.71 -28.02 -7.74
N ALA A 629 17.15 -28.23 -6.54
CA ALA A 629 16.46 -29.46 -6.18
C ALA A 629 15.23 -29.73 -7.06
N GLN A 630 14.40 -28.70 -7.29
CA GLN A 630 13.25 -28.81 -8.19
C GLN A 630 13.69 -29.08 -9.63
N PHE A 631 14.75 -28.39 -10.09
CA PHE A 631 15.33 -28.63 -11.41
C PHE A 631 15.81 -30.08 -11.57
N MET A 632 16.48 -30.64 -10.57
CA MET A 632 16.93 -32.03 -10.56
C MET A 632 15.74 -33.00 -10.69
N VAL A 633 14.70 -32.82 -9.87
CA VAL A 633 13.51 -33.70 -9.88
C VAL A 633 12.73 -33.57 -11.18
N GLN A 634 12.49 -32.34 -11.66
CA GLN A 634 11.75 -32.08 -12.89
C GLN A 634 12.42 -32.72 -14.12
N ASN A 635 13.76 -32.69 -14.17
CA ASN A 635 14.53 -33.25 -15.26
C ASN A 635 14.99 -34.69 -15.02
N LYS A 636 14.58 -35.31 -13.90
CA LYS A 636 14.96 -36.67 -13.49
C LYS A 636 16.48 -36.89 -13.46
N LEU A 637 17.21 -35.90 -12.98
CA LEU A 637 18.67 -35.92 -12.90
C LEU A 637 19.13 -36.29 -11.50
N THR A 638 20.10 -37.20 -11.42
CA THR A 638 20.88 -37.44 -10.20
C THR A 638 21.94 -36.38 -9.99
N ALA A 639 22.46 -36.24 -8.76
CA ALA A 639 23.53 -35.29 -8.47
C ALA A 639 24.80 -35.50 -9.30
N GLU A 640 25.16 -36.77 -9.55
CA GLU A 640 26.31 -37.15 -10.38
C GLU A 640 26.10 -36.69 -11.83
N GLU A 641 24.92 -36.95 -12.40
CA GLU A 641 24.60 -36.48 -13.75
C GLU A 641 24.58 -34.95 -13.88
N VAL A 642 24.12 -34.23 -12.84
CA VAL A 642 24.19 -32.76 -12.80
C VAL A 642 25.65 -32.29 -12.84
N PHE A 643 26.54 -32.95 -12.10
CA PHE A 643 27.95 -32.60 -12.05
C PHE A 643 28.66 -32.90 -13.38
N ASP A 644 28.39 -34.07 -13.97
CA ASP A 644 29.01 -34.51 -15.22
C ASP A 644 28.53 -33.72 -16.43
N LYS A 645 27.23 -33.40 -16.49
CA LYS A 645 26.61 -32.62 -17.57
C LYS A 645 26.53 -31.12 -17.27
N ALA A 646 27.27 -30.64 -16.27
CA ALA A 646 27.21 -29.23 -15.84
C ALA A 646 27.50 -28.21 -16.97
N GLU A 647 28.28 -28.60 -17.98
CA GLU A 647 28.56 -27.74 -19.15
C GLU A 647 27.42 -27.75 -20.19
N GLU A 648 26.51 -28.71 -20.15
CA GLU A 648 25.42 -28.88 -21.12
C GLU A 648 24.08 -28.35 -20.60
N LEU A 649 23.89 -28.37 -19.27
CA LEU A 649 22.63 -28.04 -18.61
C LEU A 649 22.42 -26.53 -18.46
N SER A 650 21.16 -26.11 -18.61
CA SER A 650 20.71 -24.73 -18.35
C SER A 650 20.16 -24.61 -16.93
N PHE A 651 20.99 -24.12 -16.01
CA PHE A 651 20.66 -24.02 -14.60
C PHE A 651 19.68 -22.87 -14.28
N PRO A 652 18.89 -22.98 -13.20
CA PRO A 652 18.09 -21.87 -12.69
C PRO A 652 18.94 -20.62 -12.44
N LYS A 653 18.37 -19.45 -12.72
CA LYS A 653 19.06 -18.16 -12.60
C LYS A 653 19.68 -17.94 -11.22
N SER A 654 18.98 -18.32 -10.16
CA SER A 654 19.45 -18.21 -8.77
C SER A 654 20.73 -19.00 -8.50
N VAL A 655 20.85 -20.19 -9.10
CA VAL A 655 22.05 -21.05 -9.02
C VAL A 655 23.22 -20.42 -9.74
N VAL A 656 22.97 -19.91 -10.95
CA VAL A 656 23.99 -19.19 -11.73
C VAL A 656 24.46 -17.95 -10.96
N GLU A 657 23.55 -17.11 -10.47
CA GLU A 657 23.89 -15.87 -9.74
C GLU A 657 24.66 -16.15 -8.44
N PHE A 658 24.29 -17.22 -7.71
CA PHE A 658 25.07 -17.68 -6.55
C PHE A 658 26.50 -18.03 -6.94
N LEU A 659 26.68 -18.89 -7.94
CA LEU A 659 28.00 -19.32 -8.42
C LEU A 659 28.80 -18.14 -8.97
N GLN A 660 28.15 -17.12 -9.54
CA GLN A 660 28.83 -15.91 -10.02
C GLN A 660 29.39 -15.06 -8.88
N GLY A 661 28.84 -15.12 -7.67
CA GLY A 661 29.28 -14.27 -6.54
C GLY A 661 28.27 -13.25 -6.06
N PHE A 662 27.06 -13.21 -6.64
CA PHE A 662 26.10 -12.13 -6.35
C PHE A 662 25.47 -12.21 -4.94
N ILE A 663 25.63 -13.31 -4.21
CA ILE A 663 25.06 -13.44 -2.84
C ILE A 663 26.17 -13.34 -1.77
N GLY A 664 27.42 -13.13 -2.18
CA GLY A 664 28.59 -13.23 -1.31
C GLY A 664 29.28 -14.60 -1.42
N GLU A 665 30.38 -14.76 -0.69
CA GLU A 665 31.24 -15.95 -0.81
C GLU A 665 30.92 -16.99 0.28
N PRO A 666 30.71 -18.27 -0.08
CA PRO A 666 30.47 -19.33 0.90
C PRO A 666 31.74 -19.68 1.69
N TYR A 667 31.57 -20.20 2.91
CA TYR A 667 32.67 -20.65 3.75
C TYR A 667 33.49 -21.77 3.05
N LEU A 668 34.81 -21.57 2.99
CA LEU A 668 35.79 -22.36 2.23
C LEU A 668 35.73 -22.22 0.70
N GLY A 669 34.97 -21.25 0.19
CA GLY A 669 34.87 -20.95 -1.24
C GLY A 669 33.88 -21.84 -1.99
N TYR A 670 33.79 -21.60 -3.29
CA TYR A 670 32.86 -22.31 -4.17
C TYR A 670 33.34 -23.71 -4.56
N PRO A 671 32.43 -24.65 -4.86
CA PRO A 671 32.79 -25.98 -5.34
C PRO A 671 33.41 -25.92 -6.73
N GLU A 672 34.69 -26.25 -6.86
CA GLU A 672 35.38 -26.43 -8.14
C GLU A 672 35.64 -27.93 -8.39
N PRO A 673 35.55 -28.44 -9.63
CA PRO A 673 35.35 -27.71 -10.89
C PRO A 673 33.88 -27.37 -11.23
N PHE A 674 32.92 -27.68 -10.35
CA PHE A 674 31.48 -27.49 -10.63
C PHE A 674 31.13 -26.05 -11.02
N ARG A 675 31.57 -25.07 -10.24
CA ARG A 675 31.40 -23.64 -10.55
C ARG A 675 31.92 -23.31 -11.94
N SER A 676 33.14 -23.73 -12.26
CA SER A 676 33.75 -23.43 -13.56
C SER A 676 33.01 -24.07 -14.73
N ARG A 677 32.47 -25.28 -14.56
CA ARG A 677 31.65 -25.96 -15.58
C ARG A 677 30.32 -25.24 -15.83
N VAL A 678 29.62 -24.82 -14.76
CA VAL A 678 28.33 -24.12 -14.88
C VAL A 678 28.50 -22.73 -15.48
N LEU A 679 29.49 -21.96 -15.01
CA LEU A 679 29.69 -20.58 -15.45
C LEU A 679 30.40 -20.47 -16.79
N LYS A 680 31.29 -21.42 -17.13
CA LYS A 680 32.13 -21.35 -18.32
C LYS A 680 32.90 -20.01 -18.35
N GLY A 681 32.59 -19.14 -19.32
CA GLY A 681 33.14 -17.79 -19.46
C GLY A 681 32.26 -16.66 -18.89
N MET A 682 31.19 -16.96 -18.15
CA MET A 682 30.35 -15.93 -17.53
C MET A 682 31.14 -15.11 -16.50
N PRO A 683 30.79 -13.81 -16.34
CA PRO A 683 31.48 -12.94 -15.40
C PRO A 683 31.33 -13.43 -13.96
N ARG A 684 32.41 -13.30 -13.20
CA ARG A 684 32.47 -13.63 -11.77
C ARG A 684 32.67 -12.35 -10.97
N VAL A 685 32.00 -12.26 -9.83
CA VAL A 685 32.17 -11.22 -8.82
C VAL A 685 33.05 -11.77 -7.71
N THR A 686 34.08 -11.01 -7.33
CA THR A 686 34.95 -11.30 -6.18
C THR A 686 34.70 -10.23 -5.13
N GLY A 687 34.60 -10.62 -3.86
CA GLY A 687 34.24 -9.69 -2.79
C GLY A 687 32.75 -9.31 -2.79
N ARG A 688 32.43 -8.16 -2.17
CA ARG A 688 31.04 -7.73 -1.97
C ARG A 688 30.46 -7.06 -3.23
N PRO A 689 29.36 -7.58 -3.82
CA PRO A 689 28.79 -7.01 -5.04
C PRO A 689 28.32 -5.56 -4.92
N GLY A 690 27.79 -5.16 -3.76
CA GLY A 690 27.33 -3.79 -3.52
C GLY A 690 28.45 -2.75 -3.44
N ALA A 691 29.71 -3.17 -3.19
CA ALA A 691 30.84 -2.25 -3.02
C ALA A 691 31.27 -1.58 -4.32
N THR A 692 30.93 -2.17 -5.47
CA THR A 692 31.28 -1.65 -6.80
C THR A 692 30.13 -0.85 -7.44
N LEU A 693 28.95 -0.83 -6.82
CA LEU A 693 27.81 -0.09 -7.34
C LEU A 693 27.95 1.41 -7.02
N PRO A 694 27.62 2.31 -7.96
CA PRO A 694 27.60 3.74 -7.68
C PRO A 694 26.53 4.06 -6.62
N PRO A 695 26.75 5.09 -5.77
CA PRO A 695 25.75 5.52 -4.79
C PRO A 695 24.39 5.82 -5.44
N PHE A 696 23.31 5.39 -4.79
CA PHE A 696 21.95 5.65 -5.26
C PHE A 696 21.57 7.13 -5.07
N ASP A 697 21.09 7.80 -6.11
CA ASP A 697 20.65 9.20 -6.07
C ASP A 697 19.17 9.31 -5.66
N PHE A 698 18.94 9.42 -4.36
CA PHE A 698 17.60 9.55 -3.78
C PHE A 698 16.87 10.83 -4.20
N ALA A 699 17.59 11.93 -4.46
CA ALA A 699 16.97 13.21 -4.79
C ALA A 699 16.43 13.20 -6.23
N LYS A 700 17.24 12.72 -7.17
CA LYS A 700 16.82 12.55 -8.57
C LYS A 700 15.68 11.54 -8.67
N PHE A 701 15.87 10.34 -8.12
CA PHE A 701 14.84 9.29 -8.20
C PHE A 701 13.55 9.69 -7.50
N GLY A 702 13.64 10.38 -6.36
CA GLY A 702 12.48 10.92 -5.65
C GLY A 702 11.70 11.95 -6.46
N SER A 703 12.37 12.76 -7.27
CA SER A 703 11.72 13.73 -8.16
C SER A 703 10.97 13.02 -9.29
N GLU A 704 11.61 12.04 -9.95
CA GLU A 704 11.01 11.21 -11.00
C GLU A 704 9.82 10.37 -10.50
N LEU A 705 9.89 9.90 -9.24
CA LEU A 705 8.80 9.15 -8.62
C LEU A 705 7.62 10.07 -8.25
N LYS A 706 7.89 11.29 -7.77
CA LYS A 706 6.85 12.30 -7.47
C LYS A 706 6.12 12.80 -8.72
N GLU A 707 6.79 12.86 -9.87
CA GLU A 707 6.15 13.21 -11.14
C GLU A 707 5.08 12.19 -11.54
N ARG A 708 5.32 10.90 -11.27
CA ARG A 708 4.37 9.82 -11.55
C ARG A 708 3.32 9.66 -10.44
N HIS A 709 3.74 9.82 -9.19
CA HIS A 709 2.92 9.63 -7.98
C HIS A 709 3.06 10.86 -7.06
N PRO A 710 2.14 11.85 -7.14
CA PRO A 710 2.26 13.14 -6.46
C PRO A 710 2.29 13.10 -4.91
N HIS A 711 1.96 11.96 -4.30
CA HIS A 711 1.83 11.79 -2.85
C HIS A 711 2.91 10.90 -2.22
N VAL A 712 4.03 10.72 -2.93
CA VAL A 712 5.18 9.93 -2.48
C VAL A 712 5.93 10.62 -1.35
N GLU A 713 6.15 9.87 -0.28
CA GLU A 713 6.97 10.26 0.87
C GLU A 713 8.38 9.66 0.78
N GLU A 714 9.29 10.10 1.66
CA GLU A 714 10.66 9.55 1.73
C GLU A 714 10.70 8.03 1.91
N ARG A 715 9.73 7.50 2.67
CA ARG A 715 9.52 6.06 2.89
C ARG A 715 9.21 5.31 1.60
N ASP A 716 8.42 5.91 0.71
CA ASP A 716 8.10 5.32 -0.58
C ASP A 716 9.32 5.34 -1.50
N ILE A 717 10.17 6.37 -1.43
CA ILE A 717 11.42 6.47 -2.19
C ILE A 717 12.39 5.36 -1.75
N VAL A 718 12.58 5.14 -0.45
CA VAL A 718 13.43 4.05 0.08
C VAL A 718 12.86 2.68 -0.28
N SER A 719 11.53 2.51 -0.20
CA SER A 719 10.85 1.28 -0.61
C SER A 719 11.07 1.00 -2.08
N ALA A 720 10.96 2.01 -2.95
CA ALA A 720 11.20 1.90 -4.38
C ALA A 720 12.69 1.71 -4.72
N ALA A 721 13.63 2.20 -3.91
CA ALA A 721 15.05 1.88 -4.07
C ALA A 721 15.35 0.39 -3.81
N LEU A 722 14.64 -0.22 -2.85
CA LEU A 722 14.76 -1.65 -2.53
C LEU A 722 13.95 -2.55 -3.48
N TYR A 723 12.75 -2.10 -3.84
CA TYR A 723 11.73 -2.80 -4.58
C TYR A 723 11.01 -1.88 -5.60
N PRO A 724 11.65 -1.52 -6.72
CA PRO A 724 11.12 -0.53 -7.65
C PRO A 724 9.72 -0.88 -8.18
N GLN A 725 9.59 -2.05 -8.82
CA GLN A 725 8.33 -2.46 -9.44
C GLN A 725 7.23 -2.72 -8.39
N VAL A 726 7.55 -3.37 -7.27
CA VAL A 726 6.56 -3.68 -6.24
C VAL A 726 6.01 -2.41 -5.61
N THR A 727 6.87 -1.41 -5.40
CA THR A 727 6.46 -0.13 -4.85
C THR A 727 5.62 0.64 -5.85
N GLU A 728 5.98 0.64 -7.14
CA GLU A 728 5.16 1.24 -8.21
C GLU A 728 3.76 0.61 -8.27
N ASP A 729 3.69 -0.72 -8.27
CA ASP A 729 2.43 -1.47 -8.28
C ASP A 729 1.59 -1.15 -7.05
N PHE A 730 2.21 -1.06 -5.86
CA PHE A 730 1.56 -0.68 -4.62
C PHE A 730 1.04 0.76 -4.64
N LEU A 731 1.82 1.73 -5.13
CA LEU A 731 1.40 3.13 -5.21
C LEU A 731 0.20 3.28 -6.17
N THR A 732 0.28 2.64 -7.33
CA THR A 732 -0.83 2.58 -8.31
C THR A 732 -2.08 1.92 -7.72
N PHE A 733 -1.89 0.82 -6.98
CA PHE A 733 -2.98 0.14 -6.28
C PHE A 733 -3.63 1.07 -5.23
N ARG A 734 -2.82 1.74 -4.40
CA ARG A 734 -3.29 2.67 -3.36
C ARG A 734 -4.02 3.86 -3.94
N GLU A 735 -3.59 4.36 -5.10
CA GLU A 735 -4.29 5.40 -5.84
C GLU A 735 -5.66 4.94 -6.34
N SER A 736 -5.80 3.67 -6.73
CA SER A 736 -7.05 3.11 -7.24
C SER A 736 -8.04 2.70 -6.13
N PHE A 737 -7.55 2.07 -5.07
CA PHE A 737 -8.35 1.37 -4.06
C PHE A 737 -8.30 2.00 -2.66
N GLY A 738 -7.36 2.91 -2.42
CA GLY A 738 -7.26 3.60 -1.14
C GLY A 738 -6.82 2.67 0.01
N PRO A 739 -7.25 2.93 1.25
CA PRO A 739 -6.69 2.29 2.45
C PRO A 739 -7.34 0.93 2.74
N VAL A 740 -7.01 -0.08 1.93
CA VAL A 740 -7.54 -1.45 2.09
C VAL A 740 -7.06 -2.14 3.37
N ASP A 741 -6.01 -1.63 4.00
CA ASP A 741 -5.51 -2.02 5.32
C ASP A 741 -6.56 -1.84 6.43
N LYS A 742 -7.54 -0.95 6.23
CA LYS A 742 -8.63 -0.70 7.20
C LYS A 742 -9.77 -1.70 7.13
N LEU A 743 -9.83 -2.54 6.09
CA LEU A 743 -10.83 -3.61 5.99
C LEU A 743 -10.51 -4.75 6.95
N ASP A 744 -11.55 -5.39 7.48
CA ASP A 744 -11.40 -6.68 8.18
C ASP A 744 -10.81 -7.73 7.23
N THR A 745 -10.03 -8.67 7.78
CA THR A 745 -9.24 -9.62 6.98
C THR A 745 -10.10 -10.50 6.06
N ARG A 746 -11.28 -10.94 6.52
CA ARG A 746 -12.22 -11.71 5.68
C ARG A 746 -12.74 -10.90 4.50
N ILE A 747 -13.13 -9.65 4.74
CA ILE A 747 -13.62 -8.72 3.71
C ILE A 747 -12.51 -8.41 2.71
N PHE A 748 -11.29 -8.20 3.18
CA PHE A 748 -10.12 -7.99 2.34
C PHE A 748 -9.85 -9.18 1.43
N LEU A 749 -9.79 -10.40 1.98
CA LEU A 749 -9.41 -11.59 1.23
C LEU A 749 -10.48 -12.05 0.24
N THR A 750 -11.75 -12.11 0.67
CA THR A 750 -12.81 -12.78 -0.10
C THR A 750 -14.05 -11.92 -0.34
N GLY A 751 -14.05 -10.67 0.11
CA GLY A 751 -15.20 -9.78 -0.01
C GLY A 751 -16.36 -10.15 0.94
N PRO A 752 -17.39 -9.29 1.02
CA PRO A 752 -18.62 -9.55 1.75
C PRO A 752 -19.54 -10.51 0.98
N LYS A 753 -20.56 -11.04 1.65
CA LYS A 753 -21.70 -11.68 0.99
C LYS A 753 -22.75 -10.65 0.61
N VAL A 754 -23.59 -10.97 -0.38
CA VAL A 754 -24.79 -10.19 -0.66
C VAL A 754 -25.70 -10.22 0.57
N GLY A 755 -26.14 -9.04 1.02
CA GLY A 755 -26.91 -8.82 2.24
C GLY A 755 -26.07 -8.56 3.50
N GLU A 756 -24.75 -8.77 3.45
CA GLU A 756 -23.87 -8.59 4.60
C GLU A 756 -23.60 -7.10 4.87
N GLU A 757 -23.63 -6.73 6.16
CA GLU A 757 -23.35 -5.40 6.67
C GLU A 757 -22.11 -5.43 7.57
N PHE A 758 -21.23 -4.45 7.41
CA PHE A 758 -19.98 -4.34 8.14
C PHE A 758 -19.54 -2.88 8.26
N GLU A 759 -18.66 -2.62 9.24
CA GLU A 759 -18.12 -1.29 9.50
C GLU A 759 -16.64 -1.17 9.12
N VAL A 760 -16.25 -0.02 8.59
CA VAL A 760 -14.85 0.29 8.26
C VAL A 760 -14.45 1.63 8.87
N THR A 761 -13.54 1.59 9.85
CA THR A 761 -13.02 2.80 10.49
C THR A 761 -11.82 3.34 9.72
N ILE A 762 -12.01 4.44 8.96
CA ILE A 762 -10.97 5.03 8.09
C ILE A 762 -10.16 6.15 8.76
N ALA A 763 -10.63 6.64 9.92
CA ALA A 763 -9.94 7.57 10.81
C ALA A 763 -10.71 7.64 12.14
N ARG A 764 -10.09 8.18 13.19
CA ARG A 764 -10.77 8.45 14.46
C ARG A 764 -12.05 9.26 14.23
N GLY A 765 -13.18 8.74 14.72
CA GLY A 765 -14.51 9.36 14.55
C GLY A 765 -15.08 9.29 13.12
N LYS A 766 -14.49 8.52 12.21
CA LYS A 766 -14.96 8.33 10.83
C LYS A 766 -15.09 6.84 10.51
N THR A 767 -16.30 6.34 10.70
CA THR A 767 -16.68 4.95 10.38
C THR A 767 -17.64 4.94 9.20
N LEU A 768 -17.44 4.00 8.29
CA LEU A 768 -18.32 3.73 7.16
C LEU A 768 -19.11 2.46 7.49
N GLY A 769 -20.42 2.55 7.66
CA GLY A 769 -21.32 1.39 7.62
C GLY A 769 -21.60 1.05 6.16
N ILE A 770 -21.25 -0.16 5.74
CA ILE A 770 -21.39 -0.62 4.35
C ILE A 770 -22.22 -1.90 4.37
N LYS A 771 -23.21 -1.97 3.47
CA LYS A 771 -23.98 -3.18 3.20
C LYS A 771 -23.95 -3.49 1.71
N THR A 772 -23.59 -4.72 1.36
CA THR A 772 -23.63 -5.18 -0.03
C THR A 772 -25.05 -5.57 -0.39
N LEU A 773 -25.65 -4.93 -1.40
CA LEU A 773 -27.06 -5.14 -1.74
C LEU A 773 -27.25 -6.14 -2.87
N ALA A 774 -26.50 -6.00 -3.96
CA ALA A 774 -26.60 -6.85 -5.13
C ALA A 774 -25.39 -6.67 -6.06
N MET A 775 -25.20 -7.63 -6.96
CA MET A 775 -24.30 -7.54 -8.10
C MET A 775 -25.11 -7.89 -9.35
N ALA A 776 -25.01 -7.08 -10.41
CA ALA A 776 -25.70 -7.34 -11.65
C ALA A 776 -25.19 -8.63 -12.31
N GLU A 777 -26.13 -9.47 -12.77
CA GLU A 777 -25.80 -10.66 -13.57
C GLU A 777 -25.42 -10.31 -15.00
N ASP A 778 -26.02 -9.26 -15.55
CA ASP A 778 -25.72 -8.78 -16.89
C ASP A 778 -24.45 -7.90 -16.90
N LEU A 779 -23.71 -8.00 -18.01
CA LEU A 779 -22.59 -7.11 -18.31
C LEU A 779 -23.09 -5.87 -19.03
N THR A 780 -22.50 -4.72 -18.71
CA THR A 780 -22.62 -3.54 -19.56
C THR A 780 -21.96 -3.81 -20.92
N PRO A 781 -22.27 -3.03 -21.97
CA PRO A 781 -21.58 -3.13 -23.26
C PRO A 781 -20.05 -3.03 -23.18
N ASN A 782 -19.52 -2.46 -22.10
CA ASN A 782 -18.09 -2.27 -21.84
C ASN A 782 -17.45 -3.46 -21.08
N GLY A 783 -18.23 -4.52 -20.80
CA GLY A 783 -17.77 -5.69 -20.05
C GLY A 783 -17.64 -5.45 -18.55
N GLU A 784 -18.50 -4.57 -17.98
CA GLU A 784 -18.49 -4.25 -16.55
C GLU A 784 -19.75 -4.78 -15.87
N ARG A 785 -19.64 -5.11 -14.58
CA ARG A 785 -20.76 -5.41 -13.69
C ARG A 785 -21.01 -4.23 -12.77
N GLU A 786 -22.27 -3.85 -12.61
CA GLU A 786 -22.68 -2.88 -11.60
C GLU A 786 -22.86 -3.60 -10.25
N VAL A 787 -22.16 -3.12 -9.22
CA VAL A 787 -22.27 -3.64 -7.85
C VAL A 787 -22.92 -2.57 -6.97
N PHE A 788 -23.99 -2.94 -6.27
CA PHE A 788 -24.79 -2.05 -5.44
C PHE A 788 -24.44 -2.21 -3.96
N PHE A 789 -24.24 -1.07 -3.31
CA PHE A 789 -23.97 -0.95 -1.88
C PHE A 789 -24.91 0.05 -1.23
N GLU A 790 -25.24 -0.16 0.03
CA GLU A 790 -25.68 0.92 0.91
C GLU A 790 -24.46 1.36 1.74
N MET A 791 -24.20 2.66 1.80
CA MET A 791 -23.13 3.23 2.60
C MET A 791 -23.66 4.39 3.43
N ASN A 792 -23.61 4.25 4.76
CA ASN A 792 -24.17 5.21 5.72
C ASN A 792 -25.63 5.60 5.39
N GLY A 793 -26.47 4.62 5.08
CA GLY A 793 -27.89 4.81 4.74
C GLY A 793 -28.15 5.33 3.32
N GLN A 794 -27.14 5.38 2.45
CA GLN A 794 -27.28 5.85 1.07
C GLN A 794 -26.89 4.79 0.04
N LEU A 795 -27.73 4.63 -0.98
CA LEU A 795 -27.41 3.78 -2.13
C LEU A 795 -26.19 4.32 -2.88
N ARG A 796 -25.31 3.41 -3.27
CA ARG A 796 -24.13 3.61 -4.10
C ARG A 796 -24.03 2.46 -5.08
N SER A 797 -23.52 2.74 -6.28
CA SER A 797 -23.06 1.70 -7.17
C SER A 797 -21.65 1.98 -7.67
N VAL A 798 -20.97 0.92 -8.05
CA VAL A 798 -19.65 0.95 -8.71
C VAL A 798 -19.70 0.02 -9.91
N PHE A 799 -19.07 0.42 -11.00
CA PHE A 799 -18.91 -0.39 -12.20
C PHE A 799 -17.55 -1.05 -12.16
N ILE A 800 -17.54 -2.38 -12.24
CA ILE A 800 -16.34 -3.19 -12.08
C ILE A 800 -16.16 -4.02 -13.34
N LYS A 801 -15.01 -3.87 -13.98
CA LYS A 801 -14.66 -4.67 -15.15
C LYS A 801 -14.51 -6.15 -14.78
N ASP A 802 -15.22 -7.02 -15.50
CA ASP A 802 -15.18 -8.48 -15.33
C ASP A 802 -14.05 -9.06 -16.18
N LYS A 803 -12.98 -9.55 -15.54
CA LYS A 803 -11.78 -10.02 -16.24
C LYS A 803 -12.00 -11.30 -17.05
N GLU A 804 -12.96 -12.15 -16.67
CA GLU A 804 -13.24 -13.38 -17.41
C GLU A 804 -14.03 -13.07 -18.68
N ALA A 805 -15.04 -12.19 -18.58
CA ALA A 805 -15.79 -11.73 -19.76
C ALA A 805 -14.91 -11.01 -20.80
N VAL A 806 -13.89 -10.29 -20.33
CA VAL A 806 -12.94 -9.58 -21.20
C VAL A 806 -12.05 -10.51 -22.02
N LYS A 807 -11.86 -11.78 -21.62
CA LYS A 807 -11.13 -12.75 -22.46
C LYS A 807 -11.89 -13.08 -23.76
N GLU A 808 -13.21 -12.89 -23.78
CA GLU A 808 -14.07 -13.11 -24.95
C GLU A 808 -14.37 -11.81 -25.73
N LEU A 809 -14.18 -10.64 -25.12
CA LEU A 809 -14.36 -9.33 -25.75
C LEU A 809 -13.03 -8.81 -26.32
N HIS A 810 -12.94 -8.66 -27.64
CA HIS A 810 -11.83 -7.95 -28.29
C HIS A 810 -11.85 -6.45 -27.92
N ILE A 811 -11.22 -6.09 -26.79
CA ILE A 811 -11.04 -4.71 -26.37
C ILE A 811 -9.86 -4.11 -27.15
N HIS A 812 -10.10 -2.93 -27.73
CA HIS A 812 -9.05 -2.17 -28.38
C HIS A 812 -8.01 -1.71 -27.34
N PRO A 813 -6.71 -2.00 -27.50
CA PRO A 813 -5.68 -1.58 -26.54
C PRO A 813 -5.67 -0.05 -26.39
N LYS A 814 -5.32 0.48 -25.21
CA LYS A 814 -5.14 1.93 -24.98
C LYS A 814 -3.66 2.33 -25.04
N ALA A 815 -3.40 3.57 -25.43
CA ALA A 815 -2.03 4.12 -25.43
C ALA A 815 -1.54 4.32 -23.99
N ALA A 816 -0.32 3.85 -23.70
CA ALA A 816 0.29 3.96 -22.38
C ALA A 816 0.69 5.42 -22.08
N LYS A 817 0.19 5.96 -20.96
CA LYS A 817 0.52 7.32 -20.49
C LYS A 817 2.02 7.41 -20.20
N GLY A 818 2.72 8.28 -20.94
CA GLY A 818 4.16 8.51 -20.82
C GLY A 818 5.01 7.93 -21.97
N VAL A 819 4.46 7.04 -22.80
CA VAL A 819 5.17 6.48 -23.96
C VAL A 819 4.89 7.34 -25.19
N LYS A 820 5.78 8.28 -25.50
CA LYS A 820 5.57 9.26 -26.60
C LYS A 820 5.36 8.64 -27.99
N GLY A 821 5.83 7.43 -28.22
CA GLY A 821 5.66 6.71 -29.49
C GLY A 821 4.29 6.03 -29.65
N GLN A 822 3.49 5.89 -28.59
CA GLN A 822 2.14 5.33 -28.69
C GLN A 822 1.12 6.45 -28.88
N VAL A 823 0.47 6.48 -30.04
CA VAL A 823 -0.52 7.50 -30.39
C VAL A 823 -1.90 7.00 -29.98
N GLY A 824 -2.52 7.64 -28.99
CA GLY A 824 -3.89 7.36 -28.55
C GLY A 824 -4.93 8.24 -29.26
N ALA A 825 -6.18 7.79 -29.28
CA ALA A 825 -7.32 8.56 -29.76
C ALA A 825 -7.59 9.74 -28.80
N PRO A 826 -7.56 10.99 -29.26
CA PRO A 826 -7.73 12.16 -28.39
C PRO A 826 -9.14 12.28 -27.81
N MET A 827 -10.13 11.63 -28.43
CA MET A 827 -11.51 11.60 -28.01
C MET A 827 -12.23 10.39 -28.64
N PRO A 828 -13.38 9.96 -28.09
CA PRO A 828 -14.21 8.93 -28.73
C PRO A 828 -14.66 9.35 -30.13
N GLY A 829 -14.59 8.45 -31.11
CA GLY A 829 -14.89 8.75 -32.51
C GLY A 829 -14.83 7.54 -33.42
N THR A 830 -15.06 7.74 -34.72
CA THR A 830 -14.97 6.69 -35.75
C THR A 830 -13.83 7.02 -36.72
N VAL A 831 -13.00 6.03 -37.06
CA VAL A 831 -11.93 6.19 -38.06
C VAL A 831 -12.53 6.39 -39.45
N ILE A 832 -12.28 7.56 -40.05
CA ILE A 832 -12.73 7.87 -41.41
C ILE A 832 -11.66 7.52 -42.43
N ASP A 833 -10.42 7.88 -42.15
CA ASP A 833 -9.32 7.71 -43.08
C ASP A 833 -7.99 7.50 -42.35
N ILE A 834 -7.09 6.72 -42.95
CA ILE A 834 -5.76 6.42 -42.42
C ILE A 834 -4.74 6.88 -43.46
N LYS A 835 -3.90 7.85 -43.11
CA LYS A 835 -2.99 8.55 -44.03
C LYS A 835 -1.61 7.89 -44.15
N VAL A 836 -1.31 6.89 -43.33
CA VAL A 836 0.00 6.26 -43.20
C VAL A 836 -0.11 4.74 -43.14
N ALA A 837 0.95 4.05 -43.56
CA ALA A 837 1.09 2.60 -43.49
C ALA A 837 2.22 2.20 -42.54
N VAL A 838 2.19 0.94 -42.09
CA VAL A 838 3.31 0.37 -41.33
C VAL A 838 4.58 0.38 -42.19
N GLY A 839 5.66 0.94 -41.66
CA GLY A 839 6.93 1.15 -42.35
C GLY A 839 7.17 2.59 -42.83
N ASP A 840 6.15 3.45 -42.81
CA ASP A 840 6.29 4.84 -43.26
C ASP A 840 7.10 5.68 -42.28
N LYS A 841 7.93 6.58 -42.82
CA LYS A 841 8.60 7.64 -42.05
C LYS A 841 7.66 8.83 -41.91
N VAL A 842 7.43 9.25 -40.68
CA VAL A 842 6.59 10.40 -40.34
C VAL A 842 7.40 11.45 -39.58
N GLU A 843 7.14 12.72 -39.87
CA GLU A 843 7.70 13.84 -39.10
C GLU A 843 6.72 14.28 -38.01
N LYS A 844 7.23 14.85 -36.91
CA LYS A 844 6.39 15.44 -35.87
C LYS A 844 5.41 16.46 -36.47
N GLY A 845 4.12 16.30 -36.18
CA GLY A 845 3.02 17.10 -36.72
C GLY A 845 2.40 16.56 -38.01
N ALA A 846 2.96 15.51 -38.62
CA ALA A 846 2.38 14.89 -39.80
C ALA A 846 0.99 14.30 -39.51
N ALA A 847 0.07 14.41 -40.47
CA ALA A 847 -1.28 13.85 -40.36
C ALA A 847 -1.23 12.31 -40.43
N LEU A 848 -1.81 11.65 -39.43
CA LEU A 848 -1.79 10.19 -39.30
C LEU A 848 -3.14 9.56 -39.62
N ILE A 849 -4.20 9.98 -38.92
CA ILE A 849 -5.55 9.40 -39.00
C ILE A 849 -6.58 10.54 -38.94
N VAL A 850 -7.67 10.40 -39.68
CA VAL A 850 -8.85 11.27 -39.57
C VAL A 850 -9.93 10.54 -38.78
N LEU A 851 -10.36 11.13 -37.68
CA LEU A 851 -11.46 10.66 -36.85
C LEU A 851 -12.70 11.54 -37.07
N SER A 852 -13.88 10.94 -37.08
CA SER A 852 -15.14 11.66 -36.98
C SER A 852 -15.74 11.52 -35.59
N ALA A 853 -16.01 12.65 -34.96
CA ALA A 853 -16.77 12.74 -33.73
C ALA A 853 -17.75 13.91 -33.86
N MET A 854 -19.02 13.69 -33.49
CA MET A 854 -20.06 14.74 -33.55
C MET A 854 -20.23 15.42 -34.94
N LYS A 855 -20.08 14.67 -36.04
CA LYS A 855 -20.09 15.18 -37.43
C LYS A 855 -18.96 16.16 -37.77
N MET A 856 -17.97 16.29 -36.88
CA MET A 856 -16.73 17.01 -37.13
C MET A 856 -15.61 16.01 -37.44
N GLU A 857 -14.80 16.33 -38.44
CA GLU A 857 -13.59 15.59 -38.76
C GLU A 857 -12.39 16.22 -38.04
N MET A 858 -11.59 15.38 -37.38
CA MET A 858 -10.38 15.77 -36.69
C MET A 858 -9.20 14.95 -37.19
N VAL A 859 -8.08 15.61 -37.44
CA VAL A 859 -6.85 14.97 -37.89
C VAL A 859 -5.94 14.73 -36.68
N VAL A 860 -5.66 13.46 -36.37
CA VAL A 860 -4.66 13.07 -35.37
C VAL A 860 -3.27 13.18 -35.97
N GLN A 861 -2.37 13.87 -35.28
CA GLN A 861 -1.02 14.20 -35.76
C GLN A 861 0.07 13.43 -35.01
N ALA A 862 1.23 13.25 -35.65
CA ALA A 862 2.37 12.55 -35.06
C ALA A 862 3.02 13.35 -33.91
N PRO A 863 3.11 12.79 -32.69
CA PRO A 863 3.73 13.47 -31.55
C PRO A 863 5.27 13.52 -31.63
N ILE A 864 5.88 12.59 -32.38
CA ILE A 864 7.31 12.45 -32.61
C ILE A 864 7.59 12.15 -34.09
N SER A 865 8.82 12.42 -34.54
CA SER A 865 9.31 11.91 -35.81
C SER A 865 9.82 10.48 -35.62
N GLY A 866 9.54 9.57 -36.56
CA GLY A 866 9.95 8.17 -36.47
C GLY A 866 9.38 7.30 -37.58
N ILE A 867 9.43 5.98 -37.41
CA ILE A 867 8.86 5.00 -38.32
C ILE A 867 7.60 4.38 -37.70
N VAL A 868 6.52 4.33 -38.45
CA VAL A 868 5.28 3.66 -38.02
C VAL A 868 5.54 2.15 -37.92
N LYS A 869 5.61 1.62 -36.71
CA LYS A 869 5.87 0.19 -36.45
C LYS A 869 4.62 -0.66 -36.52
N LYS A 870 3.50 -0.12 -36.05
CA LYS A 870 2.24 -0.86 -35.94
C LYS A 870 1.07 0.08 -36.08
N LEU A 871 0.07 -0.34 -36.84
CA LEU A 871 -1.23 0.30 -36.94
C LEU A 871 -2.24 -0.63 -36.27
N ASP A 872 -2.92 -0.13 -35.23
CA ASP A 872 -3.85 -0.94 -34.44
C ASP A 872 -5.31 -0.74 -34.88
N VAL A 873 -5.59 0.18 -35.81
CA VAL A 873 -6.94 0.55 -36.23
C VAL A 873 -7.22 0.28 -37.72
N VAL A 874 -8.51 0.21 -38.07
CA VAL A 874 -9.00 0.08 -39.46
C VAL A 874 -10.09 1.12 -39.77
N PRO A 875 -10.35 1.45 -41.05
CA PRO A 875 -11.44 2.34 -41.43
C PRO A 875 -12.81 1.87 -40.89
N ASN A 876 -13.65 2.81 -40.49
CA ASN A 876 -14.97 2.64 -39.85
C ASN A 876 -14.96 2.02 -38.43
N MET A 877 -13.78 1.84 -37.84
CA MET A 877 -13.67 1.37 -36.46
C MET A 877 -14.07 2.45 -35.47
N LYS A 878 -14.90 2.10 -34.48
CA LYS A 878 -15.27 2.99 -33.37
C LYS A 878 -14.24 2.86 -32.25
N LEU A 879 -13.85 4.00 -31.70
CA LEU A 879 -12.81 4.13 -30.69
C LEU A 879 -13.31 4.97 -29.53
N GLU A 880 -12.84 4.64 -28.33
CA GLU A 880 -12.96 5.47 -27.14
C GLU A 880 -11.75 6.41 -26.99
N GLY A 881 -11.83 7.36 -26.04
CA GLY A 881 -10.67 8.15 -25.66
C GLY A 881 -9.52 7.26 -25.17
N ASP A 882 -8.30 7.66 -25.55
CA ASP A 882 -7.02 6.97 -25.28
C ASP A 882 -6.84 5.62 -25.98
N ASP A 883 -7.76 5.14 -26.83
CA ASP A 883 -7.55 3.91 -27.60
C ASP A 883 -6.33 4.04 -28.53
N LEU A 884 -5.46 3.03 -28.52
CA LEU A 884 -4.22 2.99 -29.29
C LEU A 884 -4.54 2.95 -30.77
N LEU A 885 -4.06 3.97 -31.47
CA LEU A 885 -4.17 4.11 -32.92
C LEU A 885 -2.99 3.44 -33.62
N MET A 886 -1.77 3.78 -33.18
CA MET A 886 -0.53 3.27 -33.77
C MET A 886 0.67 3.44 -32.83
N THR A 887 1.77 2.75 -33.16
CA THR A 887 3.07 2.88 -32.51
C THR A 887 4.11 3.41 -33.50
N ILE A 888 4.85 4.44 -33.09
CA ILE A 888 5.97 5.08 -33.80
C ILE A 888 7.26 4.81 -33.02
N GLU A 889 8.30 4.35 -33.72
CA GLU A 889 9.65 4.13 -33.16
C GLU A 889 10.69 5.11 -33.73
#